data_AF-A0A2N7L7Q9-F1
#
_entry.id   AF-A0A2N7L7Q9-F1
#
_cell.length_a   1.000
_cell.length_b   1.000
_cell.length_c   1.000
_cell.angle_alpha   90.00
_cell.angle_beta   90.00
_cell.angle_gamma   90.00
#
_symmetry.space_group_name_H-M   'P 1'
#
loop_
_entity.id
_entity.type
_entity.pdbx_description
1 polymer ?
#
loop_
_entity_poly.entity_id
_entity_poly.type
_entity_poly.pdbx_seq_one_letter_code
_entity_poly.pdbx_strand_id
1 'polypeptide(L)'
;GTDGGTDGGTDGSSTDYSVAPEIAPQPTPEGDFPVSTVTGGDASGQPVLGTAALPAISYGAFRTDVRSNENAPSVAEVKEDLKIMHATGIRMLRTYNTQDFVDTERLLQAIDELQQEDPSFEMNVMLGVWISALNAFSNLEIDSSQEHANNQLEMDKAVEFAQTYPNIIKVIAVGNEAMVEWASSYRVEPGIILSRVNELQAMKADGTISDDIWITSSENWAVWSINNGYYQAHEADIKALIQAVDYVSVHVYPFHDTFHDGDFWPVPESEQSLTRQEQADKAMERAFNKALTQIDAVKDSVMAIDSTKQIHIGETGWSTESNTGFGAGGTGASDEYKQKKYYDAMSQWAIDYGASVFFFQAFDEPWKGGAENTGDPEKHFGLIDIDGNAKYAIWDLVDAGAFEGITRGGNQIVKSNGGVEQNVIDAIHAIPYETGSDTSGTGYVMYTGKDTVHGFDDIQVWSQDGSGASIGAGSDSTYSPVQELTVTGGWGSAAWLFNTTQVDLTPYSHAEFKVKTSAANVDVTFINQADETTANPYSLSSGTSLDNGWVQMSVPVPSYTDMKTFALTLGENGTLEIADIAFVNNDSNGGTDAPETGYVLYTGQETNIVFEDVQVWNNAGLSEVANDLYNPVLELDVTDGWGAVAWVSSSNPIDISSYSHAQFKVRTDASVVRLSIQSLSQDEVANDYSLSQGTALTDGWVQMEVPLPAFTDLTTFAMVLSQNGTLEVADVAYVNKDNGGSAPEVGYILYTGQETNLVFDDVQVWNNAGLGDATSDLYNPVLELTVTDGWGALAWSSALNPIDVTSYTHARFKLLTDVAQVRISIQGVTDGEVADDYLLSNGTALTDGWVQMELPLPDFADLTTFAVVLSENGSFQIADVAFVNADTDGGTD
;
A
#
# COMPACT_ATOMS: atom_id res chain seq x y z
N GLY A 1 12.88 53.31 3.09
CA GLY A 1 14.26 52.98 3.50
C GLY A 1 14.41 51.51 3.20
N THR A 2 15.43 51.19 2.41
CA THR A 2 15.72 49.87 1.86
C THR A 2 16.36 48.94 2.88
N ASP A 3 15.82 47.74 2.99
CA ASP A 3 16.56 46.48 3.10
C ASP A 3 15.64 45.34 2.64
N GLY A 4 15.92 44.84 1.44
CA GLY A 4 15.37 43.59 0.96
C GLY A 4 16.07 42.42 1.66
N GLY A 5 15.27 41.54 2.23
CA GLY A 5 15.61 40.15 2.46
C GLY A 5 14.69 39.32 1.58
N THR A 6 15.24 38.70 0.56
CA THR A 6 14.64 37.58 -0.14
C THR A 6 14.82 36.35 0.74
N ASP A 7 13.79 36.00 1.51
CA ASP A 7 13.54 34.63 1.92
C ASP A 7 12.65 33.99 0.86
N GLY A 8 13.30 33.36 -0.12
CA GLY A 8 12.68 32.25 -0.83
C GLY A 8 12.48 31.14 0.19
N GLY A 9 11.32 31.16 0.84
CA GLY A 9 10.77 30.03 1.57
C GLY A 9 10.41 28.95 0.56
N THR A 10 11.30 27.96 0.42
CA THR A 10 10.89 26.59 0.09
C THR A 10 10.64 25.89 1.41
N ASP A 11 9.64 26.36 2.15
CA ASP A 11 8.99 25.63 3.21
C ASP A 11 8.02 24.66 2.54
N GLY A 12 8.42 23.39 2.52
CA GLY A 12 7.61 22.31 1.98
C GLY A 12 6.20 22.36 2.56
N SER A 13 5.23 22.43 1.66
CA SER A 13 3.83 22.22 2.01
C SER A 13 3.75 20.92 2.80
N SER A 14 3.26 21.01 4.03
CA SER A 14 2.68 19.85 4.68
C SER A 14 1.64 19.27 3.71
N THR A 15 1.87 18.05 3.20
CA THR A 15 0.96 17.29 2.35
C THR A 15 -0.25 16.76 3.14
N ASP A 16 -0.54 17.36 4.29
CA ASP A 16 -1.61 16.96 5.18
C ASP A 16 -2.91 17.62 4.73
N TYR A 17 -3.68 16.90 3.92
CA TYR A 17 -5.01 17.31 3.47
C TYR A 17 -6.07 17.21 4.58
N SER A 18 -5.69 17.02 5.85
CA SER A 18 -6.62 17.05 6.99
C SER A 18 -7.17 18.45 7.30
N VAL A 19 -6.51 19.50 6.80
CA VAL A 19 -6.92 20.91 7.01
C VAL A 19 -7.15 21.60 5.67
N ALA A 20 -8.32 22.22 5.52
CA ALA A 20 -8.64 23.06 4.37
C ALA A 20 -7.72 24.29 4.33
N PRO A 21 -7.16 24.67 3.16
CA PRO A 21 -6.48 25.95 3.03
C PRO A 21 -7.47 27.11 3.23
N GLU A 22 -7.01 28.18 3.87
CA GLU A 22 -7.80 29.41 4.01
C GLU A 22 -7.73 30.22 2.71
N ILE A 23 -8.71 30.01 1.84
CA ILE A 23 -8.83 30.79 0.61
C ILE A 23 -9.39 32.17 0.97
N ALA A 24 -8.64 33.23 0.67
CA ALA A 24 -9.12 34.61 0.91
C ALA A 24 -10.48 34.84 0.21
N PRO A 25 -11.29 35.84 0.59
CA PRO A 25 -12.55 36.10 -0.11
C PRO A 25 -12.37 36.35 -1.61
N GLN A 26 -13.38 36.03 -2.41
CA GLN A 26 -13.38 36.35 -3.83
C GLN A 26 -13.36 37.88 -4.04
N PRO A 27 -12.64 38.40 -5.05
CA PRO A 27 -12.77 39.81 -5.42
C PRO A 27 -14.21 40.19 -5.71
N THR A 28 -14.58 41.43 -5.36
CA THR A 28 -15.88 41.96 -5.77
C THR A 28 -15.91 42.11 -7.29
N PRO A 29 -16.99 41.69 -7.98
CA PRO A 29 -17.12 41.91 -9.42
C PRO A 29 -16.90 43.40 -9.76
N GLU A 30 -15.97 43.70 -10.66
CA GLU A 30 -15.79 45.04 -11.23
C GLU A 30 -16.28 45.05 -12.69
N GLY A 31 -16.92 46.15 -13.12
CA GLY A 31 -17.44 46.28 -14.48
C GLY A 31 -18.87 45.76 -14.66
N ASP A 32 -19.29 45.63 -15.93
CA ASP A 32 -20.58 45.06 -16.29
C ASP A 32 -20.48 43.52 -16.23
N PHE A 33 -21.28 42.91 -15.36
CA PHE A 33 -21.38 41.47 -15.19
C PHE A 33 -22.68 40.93 -15.80
N PRO A 34 -22.66 39.71 -16.36
CA PRO A 34 -23.84 39.13 -16.98
C PRO A 34 -24.92 38.94 -15.92
N VAL A 35 -26.09 39.51 -16.17
CA VAL A 35 -27.25 39.35 -15.29
C VAL A 35 -28.35 38.55 -15.96
N SER A 36 -29.15 37.85 -15.15
CA SER A 36 -30.36 37.23 -15.69
C SER A 36 -31.34 38.31 -16.13
N THR A 37 -31.80 38.22 -17.39
CA THR A 37 -32.75 39.16 -17.99
C THR A 37 -34.20 38.68 -17.92
N VAL A 38 -34.45 37.50 -17.35
CA VAL A 38 -35.79 36.91 -17.24
C VAL A 38 -36.62 37.67 -16.21
N THR A 39 -37.69 38.32 -16.66
CA THR A 39 -38.54 39.15 -15.82
C THR A 39 -39.46 38.28 -14.98
N GLY A 40 -39.25 38.26 -13.66
CA GLY A 40 -40.01 37.41 -12.74
C GLY A 40 -39.37 36.04 -12.46
N GLY A 41 -38.14 35.81 -12.94
CA GLY A 41 -37.27 34.72 -12.47
C GLY A 41 -36.85 34.89 -11.01
N ASP A 42 -36.19 33.87 -10.47
CA ASP A 42 -35.85 33.73 -9.05
C ASP A 42 -34.87 34.82 -8.57
N ALA A 43 -33.96 35.25 -9.45
CA ALA A 43 -32.97 36.28 -9.13
C ALA A 43 -32.74 37.28 -10.28
N SER A 44 -33.82 37.74 -10.90
CA SER A 44 -33.78 38.73 -11.99
C SER A 44 -32.89 39.95 -11.67
N GLY A 45 -31.95 40.27 -12.56
CA GLY A 45 -31.00 41.38 -12.41
C GLY A 45 -29.83 41.12 -11.45
N GLN A 46 -29.70 39.93 -10.86
CA GLN A 46 -28.50 39.50 -10.15
C GLN A 46 -27.46 38.92 -11.13
N PRO A 47 -26.16 38.95 -10.79
CA PRO A 47 -25.13 38.26 -11.57
C PRO A 47 -25.48 36.78 -11.74
N VAL A 48 -25.33 36.22 -12.95
CA VAL A 48 -25.59 34.78 -13.17
C VAL A 48 -24.50 33.87 -12.62
N LEU A 49 -23.31 34.43 -12.35
CA LEU A 49 -22.21 33.73 -11.70
C LEU A 49 -22.04 34.21 -10.25
N GLY A 50 -21.78 33.28 -9.33
CA GLY A 50 -21.56 33.56 -7.91
C GLY A 50 -22.82 33.86 -7.10
N THR A 51 -24.00 33.85 -7.72
CA THR A 51 -25.28 34.04 -7.02
C THR A 51 -25.83 32.70 -6.55
N ALA A 52 -25.92 32.49 -5.24
CA ALA A 52 -26.41 31.24 -4.63
C ALA A 52 -27.82 30.81 -5.09
N ALA A 53 -28.68 31.77 -5.47
CA ALA A 53 -30.02 31.49 -5.99
C ALA A 53 -30.04 31.05 -7.46
N LEU A 54 -28.90 31.11 -8.16
CA LEU A 54 -28.73 30.68 -9.55
C LEU A 54 -27.68 29.57 -9.68
N PRO A 55 -27.88 28.38 -9.06
CA PRO A 55 -26.96 27.25 -9.19
C PRO A 55 -26.63 26.90 -10.64
N ALA A 56 -25.38 26.49 -10.85
CA ALA A 56 -24.86 26.10 -12.14
C ALA A 56 -24.71 24.57 -12.26
N ILE A 57 -24.74 24.04 -13.48
CA ILE A 57 -24.43 22.63 -13.74
C ILE A 57 -23.85 22.45 -15.14
N SER A 58 -23.02 21.43 -15.31
CA SER A 58 -22.63 20.96 -16.64
C SER A 58 -23.72 20.06 -17.23
N TYR A 59 -24.09 20.31 -18.49
CA TYR A 59 -25.17 19.59 -19.17
C TYR A 59 -24.69 19.00 -20.50
N GLY A 60 -24.66 17.67 -20.57
CA GLY A 60 -24.62 16.90 -21.80
C GLY A 60 -25.99 16.31 -22.11
N ALA A 61 -26.42 16.40 -23.38
CA ALA A 61 -27.80 16.10 -23.76
C ALA A 61 -28.04 14.61 -24.05
N PHE A 62 -27.00 13.85 -24.40
CA PHE A 62 -27.17 12.58 -25.09
C PHE A 62 -27.74 11.48 -24.18
N ARG A 63 -28.72 10.73 -24.71
CA ARG A 63 -29.43 9.66 -24.00
C ARG A 63 -29.05 8.24 -24.48
N THR A 64 -28.09 8.14 -25.39
CA THR A 64 -27.70 6.90 -26.08
C THR A 64 -26.21 6.62 -25.91
N ASP A 65 -25.78 5.43 -26.30
CA ASP A 65 -24.39 4.94 -26.30
C ASP A 65 -23.53 5.52 -27.44
N VAL A 66 -24.14 6.14 -28.45
CA VAL A 66 -23.42 6.74 -29.58
C VAL A 66 -23.73 8.23 -29.68
N ARG A 67 -22.68 9.06 -29.62
CA ARG A 67 -22.75 10.50 -29.85
C ARG A 67 -22.74 10.81 -31.36
N SER A 68 -23.89 11.19 -31.90
CA SER A 68 -24.01 11.65 -33.29
C SER A 68 -25.20 12.59 -33.48
N ASN A 69 -25.26 13.29 -34.62
CA ASN A 69 -26.38 14.18 -34.93
C ASN A 69 -27.73 13.44 -35.11
N GLU A 70 -27.68 12.18 -35.52
CA GLU A 70 -28.86 11.30 -35.62
C GLU A 70 -29.41 10.92 -34.24
N ASN A 71 -28.53 10.75 -33.26
CA ASN A 71 -28.86 10.34 -31.90
C ASN A 71 -29.00 11.51 -30.92
N ALA A 72 -28.65 12.72 -31.33
CA ALA A 72 -28.87 13.91 -30.51
C ALA A 72 -30.36 14.03 -30.16
N PRO A 73 -30.72 14.31 -28.88
CA PRO A 73 -32.12 14.42 -28.49
C PRO A 73 -32.85 15.52 -29.24
N SER A 74 -34.15 15.33 -29.46
CA SER A 74 -35.02 16.35 -30.03
C SER A 74 -35.22 17.53 -29.07
N VAL A 75 -35.66 18.68 -29.59
CA VAL A 75 -36.02 19.86 -28.76
C VAL A 75 -37.03 19.49 -27.66
N ALA A 76 -38.00 18.61 -27.96
CA ALA A 76 -38.98 18.16 -26.99
C ALA A 76 -38.35 17.38 -25.82
N GLU A 77 -37.37 16.53 -26.11
CA GLU A 77 -36.61 15.78 -25.11
C GLU A 77 -35.72 16.72 -24.29
N VAL A 78 -35.03 17.66 -24.93
CA VAL A 78 -34.23 18.67 -24.21
C VAL A 78 -35.11 19.53 -23.29
N LYS A 79 -36.35 19.83 -23.68
CA LYS A 79 -37.32 20.51 -22.77
C LYS A 79 -37.69 19.68 -21.54
N GLU A 80 -37.67 18.35 -21.62
CA GLU A 80 -37.85 17.49 -20.44
C GLU A 80 -36.68 17.68 -19.46
N ASP A 81 -35.46 17.58 -19.97
CA ASP A 81 -34.23 17.75 -19.19
C ASP A 81 -34.17 19.15 -18.55
N LEU A 82 -34.51 20.20 -19.30
CA LEU A 82 -34.57 21.58 -18.83
C LEU A 82 -35.58 21.76 -17.69
N LYS A 83 -36.74 21.12 -17.75
CA LYS A 83 -37.75 21.18 -16.66
C LYS A 83 -37.27 20.47 -15.41
N ILE A 84 -36.55 19.35 -15.57
CA ILE A 84 -35.95 18.62 -14.45
C ILE A 84 -34.88 19.48 -13.78
N MET A 85 -33.91 20.01 -14.54
CA MET A 85 -32.87 20.89 -14.00
C MET A 85 -33.47 22.17 -13.39
N HIS A 86 -34.49 22.76 -14.01
CA HIS A 86 -35.17 23.92 -13.43
C HIS A 86 -35.85 23.57 -12.10
N ALA A 87 -36.44 22.38 -11.97
CA ALA A 87 -37.07 21.91 -10.73
C ALA A 87 -36.06 21.65 -9.60
N THR A 88 -34.79 21.36 -9.92
CA THR A 88 -33.72 21.27 -8.89
C THR A 88 -33.20 22.64 -8.45
N GLY A 89 -33.66 23.73 -9.08
CA GLY A 89 -33.20 25.08 -8.81
C GLY A 89 -32.05 25.54 -9.71
N ILE A 90 -31.56 24.71 -10.64
CA ILE A 90 -30.49 25.09 -11.57
C ILE A 90 -30.97 26.16 -12.55
N ARG A 91 -30.15 27.20 -12.76
CA ARG A 91 -30.47 28.35 -13.63
C ARG A 91 -29.34 28.72 -14.60
N MET A 92 -28.20 28.04 -14.54
CA MET A 92 -27.04 28.28 -15.40
C MET A 92 -26.46 26.95 -15.89
N LEU A 93 -26.44 26.73 -17.20
CA LEU A 93 -25.94 25.50 -17.81
C LEU A 93 -24.60 25.75 -18.50
N ARG A 94 -23.72 24.77 -18.52
CA ARG A 94 -22.52 24.77 -19.36
C ARG A 94 -22.62 23.74 -20.48
N THR A 95 -22.21 24.14 -21.68
CA THR A 95 -22.12 23.29 -22.88
C THR A 95 -20.68 23.22 -23.41
N TYR A 96 -20.43 22.40 -24.44
CA TYR A 96 -19.08 21.99 -24.83
C TYR A 96 -18.71 22.22 -26.30
N ASN A 97 -19.68 22.44 -27.17
CA ASN A 97 -19.47 22.63 -28.61
C ASN A 97 -20.55 23.54 -29.20
N THR A 98 -20.32 24.08 -30.39
CA THR A 98 -21.28 24.93 -31.08
C THR A 98 -21.88 24.30 -32.33
N GLN A 99 -21.16 23.42 -33.04
CA GLN A 99 -21.68 22.88 -34.30
C GLN A 99 -21.31 21.43 -34.64
N ASP A 100 -20.27 20.87 -34.03
CA ASP A 100 -19.91 19.47 -34.28
C ASP A 100 -21.11 18.55 -34.01
N PHE A 101 -21.92 18.91 -33.00
CA PHE A 101 -23.20 18.29 -32.71
C PHE A 101 -24.33 19.32 -32.58
N VAL A 102 -25.53 18.92 -32.99
CA VAL A 102 -26.74 19.78 -33.01
C VAL A 102 -27.39 19.95 -31.63
N ASP A 103 -26.83 19.33 -30.59
CA ASP A 103 -27.35 19.35 -29.22
C ASP A 103 -27.40 20.77 -28.65
N THR A 104 -26.34 21.57 -28.83
CA THR A 104 -26.30 22.96 -28.37
C THR A 104 -27.34 23.84 -29.09
N GLU A 105 -27.51 23.69 -30.41
CA GLU A 105 -28.53 24.44 -31.15
C GLU A 105 -29.93 24.13 -30.63
N ARG A 106 -30.22 22.85 -30.38
CA ARG A 106 -31.51 22.39 -29.86
C ARG A 106 -31.73 22.81 -28.41
N LEU A 107 -30.69 22.90 -27.59
CA LEU A 107 -30.77 23.43 -26.23
C LEU A 107 -31.18 24.90 -26.24
N LEU A 108 -30.50 25.73 -27.01
CA LEU A 108 -30.81 27.17 -27.10
C LEU A 108 -32.23 27.39 -27.62
N GLN A 109 -32.64 26.63 -28.64
CA GLN A 109 -34.02 26.63 -29.13
C GLN A 109 -35.02 26.19 -28.04
N ALA A 110 -34.72 25.13 -27.29
CA ALA A 110 -35.60 24.61 -26.25
C ALA A 110 -35.80 25.62 -25.10
N ILE A 111 -34.74 26.32 -24.69
CA ILE A 111 -34.82 27.38 -23.67
C ILE A 111 -35.66 28.55 -24.18
N ASP A 112 -35.42 29.03 -25.40
CA ASP A 112 -36.20 30.12 -26.01
C ASP A 112 -37.69 29.76 -26.10
N GLU A 113 -38.01 28.55 -26.57
CA GLU A 113 -39.40 28.09 -26.63
C GLU A 113 -40.03 27.97 -25.23
N LEU A 114 -39.30 27.51 -24.21
CA LEU A 114 -39.82 27.45 -22.83
C LEU A 114 -40.03 28.85 -22.23
N GLN A 115 -39.15 29.81 -22.50
CA GLN A 115 -39.33 31.21 -22.09
C GLN A 115 -40.54 31.88 -22.76
N GLN A 116 -40.87 31.46 -23.99
CA GLN A 116 -42.07 31.91 -24.68
C GLN A 116 -43.34 31.26 -24.12
N GLU A 117 -43.28 29.99 -23.72
CA GLU A 117 -44.36 29.26 -23.07
C GLU A 117 -44.64 29.79 -21.66
N ASP A 118 -43.57 30.06 -20.90
CA ASP A 118 -43.60 30.60 -19.55
C ASP A 118 -42.54 31.71 -19.40
N PRO A 119 -42.94 32.99 -19.40
CA PRO A 119 -42.02 34.12 -19.24
C PRO A 119 -41.25 34.17 -17.92
N SER A 120 -41.61 33.33 -16.93
CA SER A 120 -40.87 33.18 -15.67
C SER A 120 -39.83 32.06 -15.70
N PHE A 121 -39.81 31.22 -16.75
CA PHE A 121 -38.82 30.15 -16.90
C PHE A 121 -37.42 30.73 -17.08
N GLU A 122 -36.57 30.57 -16.07
CA GLU A 122 -35.24 31.16 -16.03
C GLU A 122 -34.17 30.11 -16.28
N MET A 123 -33.42 30.26 -17.38
CA MET A 123 -32.29 29.39 -17.69
C MET A 123 -31.29 30.14 -18.57
N ASN A 124 -30.03 30.14 -18.14
CA ASN A 124 -28.91 30.81 -18.79
C ASN A 124 -27.86 29.78 -19.24
N VAL A 125 -26.99 30.17 -20.17
CA VAL A 125 -26.00 29.28 -20.78
C VAL A 125 -24.60 29.90 -20.82
N MET A 126 -23.61 29.11 -20.37
CA MET A 126 -22.20 29.20 -20.74
C MET A 126 -21.96 28.33 -21.96
N LEU A 127 -21.82 28.99 -23.11
CA LEU A 127 -21.64 28.37 -24.41
C LEU A 127 -20.18 27.92 -24.58
N GLY A 128 -19.95 26.62 -24.62
CA GLY A 128 -18.62 26.07 -24.93
C GLY A 128 -18.32 26.13 -26.43
N VAL A 129 -17.12 26.61 -26.76
CA VAL A 129 -16.55 26.61 -28.11
C VAL A 129 -15.41 25.61 -28.12
N TRP A 130 -15.56 24.51 -28.87
CA TRP A 130 -14.53 23.48 -28.93
C TRP A 130 -13.33 23.98 -29.75
N ILE A 131 -12.14 23.93 -29.16
CA ILE A 131 -10.89 24.34 -29.82
C ILE A 131 -9.96 23.15 -29.87
N SER A 132 -9.39 22.90 -31.05
CA SER A 132 -8.51 21.76 -31.29
C SER A 132 -7.29 22.12 -32.12
N ALA A 133 -6.21 21.37 -31.94
CA ALA A 133 -4.99 21.52 -32.71
C ALA A 133 -5.09 20.92 -34.12
N LEU A 134 -4.18 21.32 -34.99
CA LEU A 134 -4.02 20.71 -36.29
C LEU A 134 -3.82 19.19 -36.12
N ASN A 135 -4.50 18.41 -36.95
CA ASN A 135 -4.56 16.94 -36.93
C ASN A 135 -5.27 16.30 -35.72
N ALA A 136 -5.95 17.06 -34.86
CA ALA A 136 -6.78 16.50 -33.79
C ALA A 136 -7.76 15.43 -34.30
N PHE A 137 -7.99 14.39 -33.49
CA PHE A 137 -8.87 13.25 -33.81
C PHE A 137 -8.59 12.56 -35.16
N SER A 138 -7.32 12.53 -35.57
CA SER A 138 -6.88 11.87 -36.80
C SER A 138 -5.76 10.85 -36.53
N ASN A 139 -5.33 10.13 -37.57
CA ASN A 139 -4.19 9.21 -37.48
C ASN A 139 -2.84 9.89 -37.72
N LEU A 140 -2.80 11.23 -37.74
CA LEU A 140 -1.57 12.02 -37.89
C LEU A 140 -1.14 12.56 -36.52
N GLU A 141 0.16 12.82 -36.37
CA GLU A 141 0.70 13.48 -35.18
C GLU A 141 0.09 14.88 -35.04
N ILE A 142 -0.36 15.20 -33.83
CA ILE A 142 -0.97 16.49 -33.51
C ILE A 142 0.10 17.56 -33.45
N ASP A 143 -0.17 18.70 -34.09
CA ASP A 143 0.67 19.88 -34.02
C ASP A 143 -0.04 20.94 -33.18
N SER A 144 0.28 20.98 -31.89
CA SER A 144 -0.35 21.90 -30.93
C SER A 144 -0.03 23.37 -31.16
N SER A 145 0.99 23.69 -31.97
CA SER A 145 1.34 25.07 -32.32
C SER A 145 0.47 25.65 -33.44
N GLN A 146 -0.35 24.80 -34.08
CA GLN A 146 -1.26 25.17 -35.15
C GLN A 146 -2.69 24.77 -34.82
N GLU A 147 -3.64 25.59 -35.24
CA GLU A 147 -5.06 25.33 -34.99
C GLU A 147 -5.72 24.46 -36.07
N HIS A 148 -6.73 23.68 -35.69
CA HIS A 148 -7.58 22.98 -36.63
C HIS A 148 -8.45 23.96 -37.42
N ALA A 149 -8.69 23.67 -38.71
CA ALA A 149 -9.49 24.54 -39.57
C ALA A 149 -10.95 24.73 -39.09
N ASN A 150 -11.48 23.76 -38.35
CA ASN A 150 -12.84 23.84 -37.79
C ASN A 150 -12.96 24.84 -36.63
N ASN A 151 -11.86 25.25 -35.99
CA ASN A 151 -11.94 26.20 -34.87
C ASN A 151 -12.61 27.51 -35.31
N GLN A 152 -12.31 28.01 -36.52
CA GLN A 152 -12.99 29.20 -37.05
C GLN A 152 -14.49 28.97 -37.22
N LEU A 153 -14.90 27.79 -37.68
CA LEU A 153 -16.32 27.48 -37.81
C LEU A 153 -16.99 27.49 -36.44
N GLU A 154 -16.34 26.95 -35.41
CA GLU A 154 -16.88 26.91 -34.04
C GLU A 154 -17.05 28.32 -33.48
N MET A 155 -16.05 29.19 -33.72
CA MET A 155 -16.11 30.61 -33.37
C MET A 155 -17.24 31.34 -34.12
N ASP A 156 -17.35 31.15 -35.43
CA ASP A 156 -18.39 31.78 -36.25
C ASP A 156 -19.80 31.40 -35.77
N LYS A 157 -19.99 30.12 -35.40
CA LYS A 157 -21.28 29.63 -34.87
C LYS A 157 -21.56 30.14 -33.46
N ALA A 158 -20.55 30.27 -32.60
CA ALA A 158 -20.71 30.93 -31.30
C ALA A 158 -21.19 32.38 -31.44
N VAL A 159 -20.61 33.14 -32.39
CA VAL A 159 -21.04 34.53 -32.66
C VAL A 159 -22.48 34.56 -33.15
N GLU A 160 -22.86 33.67 -34.07
CA GLU A 160 -24.25 33.54 -34.56
C GLU A 160 -25.22 33.27 -33.40
N PHE A 161 -24.89 32.34 -32.50
CA PHE A 161 -25.71 32.03 -31.35
C PHE A 161 -25.79 33.18 -30.35
N ALA A 162 -24.68 33.85 -30.04
CA ALA A 162 -24.65 35.00 -29.14
C ALA A 162 -25.52 36.16 -29.66
N GLN A 163 -25.59 36.34 -30.98
CA GLN A 163 -26.46 37.34 -31.61
C GLN A 163 -27.93 36.91 -31.64
N THR A 164 -28.20 35.61 -31.78
CA THR A 164 -29.55 35.06 -31.88
C THR A 164 -30.22 34.93 -30.51
N TYR A 165 -29.46 34.53 -29.50
CA TYR A 165 -29.93 34.24 -28.14
C TYR A 165 -29.20 35.05 -27.04
N PRO A 166 -29.06 36.39 -27.17
CA PRO A 166 -28.30 37.22 -26.23
C PRO A 166 -28.91 37.28 -24.81
N ASN A 167 -30.19 36.91 -24.68
CA ASN A 167 -30.85 36.83 -23.37
C ASN A 167 -30.58 35.51 -22.64
N ILE A 168 -30.16 34.47 -23.36
CA ILE A 168 -29.91 33.11 -22.82
C ILE A 168 -28.41 32.91 -22.59
N ILE A 169 -27.59 33.25 -23.59
CA ILE A 169 -26.14 33.09 -23.49
C ILE A 169 -25.58 34.24 -22.66
N LYS A 170 -24.88 33.88 -21.59
CA LYS A 170 -24.26 34.82 -20.64
C LYS A 170 -22.75 34.69 -20.56
N VAL A 171 -22.22 33.55 -21.00
CA VAL A 171 -20.79 33.30 -21.10
C VAL A 171 -20.49 32.58 -22.40
N ILE A 172 -19.36 32.90 -23.04
CA ILE A 172 -18.73 32.09 -24.08
C ILE A 172 -17.39 31.58 -23.54
N ALA A 173 -17.19 30.27 -23.55
CA ALA A 173 -15.97 29.60 -23.08
C ALA A 173 -15.18 29.09 -24.29
N VAL A 174 -14.03 29.69 -24.53
CA VAL A 174 -13.14 29.33 -25.65
C VAL A 174 -12.20 28.22 -25.22
N GLY A 175 -12.48 26.99 -25.63
CA GLY A 175 -11.77 25.79 -25.21
C GLY A 175 -12.35 25.15 -23.95
N ASN A 176 -12.21 23.83 -23.89
CA ASN A 176 -12.50 22.96 -22.75
C ASN A 176 -11.29 22.05 -22.56
N GLU A 177 -10.49 22.29 -21.53
CA GLU A 177 -9.20 21.59 -21.32
C GLU A 177 -8.35 21.54 -22.60
N ALA A 178 -8.42 22.59 -23.42
CA ALA A 178 -7.76 22.66 -24.70
C ALA A 178 -6.27 22.92 -24.55
N MET A 179 -5.80 23.42 -23.40
CA MET A 179 -4.39 23.72 -23.16
C MET A 179 -3.66 22.69 -22.29
N VAL A 180 -4.39 21.71 -21.75
CA VAL A 180 -3.83 20.78 -20.79
C VAL A 180 -2.89 19.78 -21.46
N GLU A 181 -1.71 19.54 -20.86
CA GLU A 181 -0.63 18.76 -21.48
C GLU A 181 -1.04 17.31 -21.80
N TRP A 182 -1.89 16.72 -20.97
CA TRP A 182 -2.35 15.34 -21.11
C TRP A 182 -3.54 15.17 -22.07
N ALA A 183 -4.13 16.24 -22.62
CA ALA A 183 -5.17 16.16 -23.65
C ALA A 183 -4.58 15.82 -25.03
N SER A 184 -3.95 14.64 -25.09
CA SER A 184 -3.12 14.17 -26.20
C SER A 184 -3.82 14.12 -27.56
N SER A 185 -5.16 14.09 -27.58
CA SER A 185 -5.95 13.97 -28.81
C SER A 185 -6.32 15.30 -29.48
N TYR A 186 -6.14 16.44 -28.80
CA TYR A 186 -6.59 17.74 -29.34
C TYR A 186 -5.87 18.99 -28.81
N ARG A 187 -5.00 18.89 -27.80
CA ARG A 187 -4.42 20.06 -27.11
C ARG A 187 -3.76 21.08 -28.04
N VAL A 188 -3.97 22.36 -27.76
CA VAL A 188 -3.37 23.54 -28.40
C VAL A 188 -2.43 24.27 -27.46
N GLU A 189 -1.48 25.02 -28.01
CA GLU A 189 -0.68 25.96 -27.21
C GLU A 189 -1.53 27.17 -26.73
N PRO A 190 -1.26 27.73 -25.54
CA PRO A 190 -2.07 28.82 -24.97
C PRO A 190 -2.25 30.06 -25.84
N GLY A 191 -1.27 30.36 -26.70
CA GLY A 191 -1.35 31.47 -27.66
C GLY A 191 -2.55 31.36 -28.62
N ILE A 192 -3.02 30.15 -28.94
CA ILE A 192 -4.21 29.94 -29.78
C ILE A 192 -5.48 30.36 -29.04
N ILE A 193 -5.65 29.91 -27.79
CA ILE A 193 -6.79 30.30 -26.95
C ILE A 193 -6.79 31.82 -26.72
N LEU A 194 -5.64 32.39 -26.39
CA LEU A 194 -5.48 33.84 -26.24
C LEU A 194 -5.92 34.61 -27.50
N SER A 195 -5.53 34.15 -28.69
CA SER A 195 -5.93 34.76 -29.96
C SER A 195 -7.46 34.78 -30.12
N ARG A 196 -8.12 33.63 -29.86
CA ARG A 196 -9.56 33.46 -29.99
C ARG A 196 -10.37 34.21 -28.93
N VAL A 197 -9.88 34.28 -27.69
CA VAL A 197 -10.46 35.13 -26.64
C VAL A 197 -10.38 36.60 -27.05
N ASN A 198 -9.23 37.07 -27.53
CA ASN A 198 -9.08 38.46 -27.97
C ASN A 198 -9.98 38.82 -29.16
N GLU A 199 -10.25 37.87 -30.07
CA GLU A 199 -11.21 38.03 -31.16
C GLU A 199 -12.62 38.32 -30.62
N LEU A 200 -13.11 37.53 -29.67
CA LEU A 200 -14.44 37.75 -29.06
C LEU A 200 -14.46 39.02 -28.21
N GLN A 201 -13.39 39.34 -27.49
CA GLN A 201 -13.30 40.59 -26.74
C GLN A 201 -13.35 41.82 -27.66
N ALA A 202 -12.73 41.77 -28.84
CA ALA A 202 -12.83 42.82 -29.85
C ALA A 202 -14.25 42.97 -30.39
N MET A 203 -14.94 41.84 -30.66
CA MET A 203 -16.34 41.82 -31.09
C MET A 203 -17.31 42.30 -30.00
N LYS A 204 -17.00 42.08 -28.72
CA LYS A 204 -17.74 42.67 -27.61
C LYS A 204 -17.53 44.18 -27.55
N ALA A 205 -16.30 44.64 -27.71
CA ALA A 205 -15.95 46.06 -27.66
C ALA A 205 -16.54 46.88 -28.83
N ASP A 206 -16.78 46.27 -30.00
CA ASP A 206 -17.41 46.94 -31.16
C ASP A 206 -18.94 46.75 -31.24
N GLY A 207 -19.51 45.95 -30.33
CA GLY A 207 -20.95 45.70 -30.22
C GLY A 207 -21.49 44.60 -31.14
N THR A 208 -20.62 43.82 -31.79
CA THR A 208 -21.01 42.62 -32.56
C THR A 208 -21.57 41.52 -31.65
N ILE A 209 -21.02 41.40 -30.44
CA ILE A 209 -21.52 40.55 -29.34
C ILE A 209 -21.98 41.50 -28.22
N SER A 210 -23.02 41.12 -27.49
CA SER A 210 -23.49 41.93 -26.37
C SER A 210 -22.42 42.03 -25.27
N ASP A 211 -22.30 43.23 -24.74
CA ASP A 211 -21.56 43.61 -23.53
C ASP A 211 -22.02 42.87 -22.27
N ASP A 212 -23.25 42.31 -22.26
CA ASP A 212 -23.80 41.44 -21.20
C ASP A 212 -23.34 39.97 -21.34
N ILE A 213 -22.39 39.66 -22.23
CA ILE A 213 -21.82 38.32 -22.42
C ILE A 213 -20.35 38.34 -22.02
N TRP A 214 -19.98 37.52 -21.04
CA TRP A 214 -18.60 37.33 -20.63
C TRP A 214 -17.87 36.28 -21.48
N ILE A 215 -16.57 36.46 -21.63
CA ILE A 215 -15.67 35.58 -22.38
C ILE A 215 -14.68 34.98 -21.41
N THR A 216 -14.52 33.65 -21.45
CA THR A 216 -13.55 32.92 -20.66
C THR A 216 -12.90 31.80 -21.46
N SER A 217 -12.04 31.02 -20.82
CA SER A 217 -11.62 29.68 -21.24
C SER A 217 -11.80 28.74 -20.04
N SER A 218 -12.22 27.50 -20.26
CA SER A 218 -12.53 26.56 -19.17
C SER A 218 -11.52 25.43 -19.13
N GLU A 219 -10.63 25.46 -18.15
CA GLU A 219 -9.38 24.70 -18.18
C GLU A 219 -9.03 24.13 -16.81
N ASN A 220 -8.24 23.06 -16.81
CA ASN A 220 -7.72 22.44 -15.61
C ASN A 220 -6.90 23.42 -14.77
N TRP A 221 -6.98 23.29 -13.43
CA TRP A 221 -6.25 24.13 -12.48
C TRP A 221 -4.77 24.29 -12.81
N ALA A 222 -4.15 23.20 -13.31
CA ALA A 222 -2.74 23.14 -13.67
C ALA A 222 -2.31 24.26 -14.65
N VAL A 223 -3.18 24.59 -15.61
CA VAL A 223 -2.94 25.63 -16.61
C VAL A 223 -2.93 27.01 -15.95
N TRP A 224 -3.99 27.30 -15.18
CA TRP A 224 -4.19 28.62 -14.57
C TRP A 224 -3.19 28.91 -13.44
N SER A 225 -2.74 27.89 -12.72
CA SER A 225 -1.70 28.03 -11.69
C SER A 225 -0.27 27.95 -12.26
N ILE A 226 -0.11 27.67 -13.56
CA ILE A 226 1.20 27.52 -14.23
C ILE A 226 2.06 26.48 -13.48
N ASN A 227 1.47 25.31 -13.19
CA ASN A 227 1.95 24.41 -12.14
C ASN A 227 3.24 23.62 -12.47
N ASN A 228 3.67 23.59 -13.73
CA ASN A 228 4.78 22.75 -14.17
C ASN A 228 5.65 23.43 -15.24
N GLY A 229 6.72 22.75 -15.65
CA GLY A 229 7.68 23.26 -16.64
C GLY A 229 7.07 23.49 -18.04
N TYR A 230 6.06 22.73 -18.44
CA TYR A 230 5.36 22.93 -19.71
C TYR A 230 4.61 24.28 -19.70
N TYR A 231 3.79 24.53 -18.68
CA TYR A 231 3.05 25.80 -18.59
C TYR A 231 3.98 27.00 -18.37
N GLN A 232 5.10 26.83 -17.65
CA GLN A 232 6.12 27.88 -17.51
C GLN A 232 6.73 28.29 -18.87
N ALA A 233 6.87 27.35 -19.81
CA ALA A 233 7.35 27.66 -21.16
C ALA A 233 6.36 28.54 -21.96
N HIS A 234 5.07 28.51 -21.59
CA HIS A 234 4.00 29.30 -22.20
C HIS A 234 3.46 30.41 -21.27
N GLU A 235 4.20 30.75 -20.20
CA GLU A 235 3.76 31.66 -19.14
C GLU A 235 3.32 33.03 -19.68
N ALA A 236 4.02 33.56 -20.68
CA ALA A 236 3.68 34.87 -21.26
C ALA A 236 2.27 34.89 -21.88
N ASP A 237 1.89 33.83 -22.58
CA ASP A 237 0.57 33.72 -23.20
C ASP A 237 -0.52 33.45 -22.15
N ILE A 238 -0.24 32.59 -21.17
CA ILE A 238 -1.17 32.31 -20.06
C ILE A 238 -1.45 33.58 -19.24
N LYS A 239 -0.42 34.38 -18.93
CA LYS A 239 -0.59 35.67 -18.23
C LYS A 239 -1.42 36.66 -19.04
N ALA A 240 -1.18 36.75 -20.35
CA ALA A 240 -1.98 37.59 -21.23
C ALA A 240 -3.43 37.08 -21.33
N LEU A 241 -3.64 35.77 -21.30
CA LEU A 241 -4.97 35.16 -21.31
C LEU A 241 -5.74 35.48 -20.02
N ILE A 242 -5.11 35.36 -18.85
CA ILE A 242 -5.70 35.75 -17.55
C ILE A 242 -6.18 37.20 -17.58
N GLN A 243 -5.41 38.10 -18.20
CA GLN A 243 -5.80 39.50 -18.36
C GLN A 243 -6.97 39.68 -19.33
N ALA A 244 -7.01 38.90 -20.42
CA ALA A 244 -7.97 39.04 -21.51
C ALA A 244 -9.36 38.43 -21.21
N VAL A 245 -9.45 37.34 -20.45
CA VAL A 245 -10.75 36.74 -20.07
C VAL A 245 -11.49 37.62 -19.07
N ASP A 246 -12.82 37.65 -19.05
CA ASP A 246 -13.57 38.42 -18.05
C ASP A 246 -13.48 37.79 -16.64
N TYR A 247 -13.42 36.45 -16.58
CA TYR A 247 -13.19 35.68 -15.36
C TYR A 247 -12.43 34.38 -15.68
N VAL A 248 -11.88 33.72 -14.67
CA VAL A 248 -11.20 32.42 -14.80
C VAL A 248 -12.16 31.28 -14.48
N SER A 249 -12.35 30.37 -15.44
CA SER A 249 -13.13 29.14 -15.29
C SER A 249 -12.18 27.96 -15.06
N VAL A 250 -12.15 27.44 -13.84
CA VAL A 250 -11.21 26.39 -13.42
C VAL A 250 -11.89 25.02 -13.29
N HIS A 251 -11.21 23.96 -13.72
CA HIS A 251 -11.59 22.59 -13.41
C HIS A 251 -10.71 22.00 -12.31
N VAL A 252 -11.34 21.30 -11.37
CA VAL A 252 -10.68 20.55 -10.30
C VAL A 252 -11.36 19.18 -10.15
N TYR A 253 -10.58 18.11 -10.08
CA TYR A 253 -11.11 16.75 -10.04
C TYR A 253 -10.36 15.84 -9.05
N PRO A 254 -10.57 16.02 -7.73
CA PRO A 254 -10.06 15.09 -6.73
C PRO A 254 -10.49 13.64 -7.01
N PHE A 255 -11.67 13.42 -7.62
CA PHE A 255 -12.10 12.09 -8.04
C PHE A 255 -11.06 11.36 -8.90
N HIS A 256 -10.56 11.99 -9.97
CA HIS A 256 -9.52 11.40 -10.81
C HIS A 256 -8.17 11.35 -10.10
N ASP A 257 -7.88 12.35 -9.27
CA ASP A 257 -6.65 12.37 -8.48
C ASP A 257 -6.60 11.22 -7.46
N THR A 258 -7.73 10.63 -7.03
CA THR A 258 -7.69 9.40 -6.19
C THR A 258 -6.84 8.28 -6.79
N PHE A 259 -6.71 8.26 -8.12
CA PHE A 259 -5.89 7.31 -8.87
C PHE A 259 -4.59 7.95 -9.39
N HIS A 260 -4.64 9.19 -9.89
CA HIS A 260 -3.50 9.81 -10.58
C HIS A 260 -2.56 10.64 -9.69
N ASP A 261 -3.04 11.13 -8.54
CA ASP A 261 -2.32 11.98 -7.57
C ASP A 261 -2.91 11.76 -6.16
N GLY A 262 -2.86 10.50 -5.74
CA GLY A 262 -3.74 9.91 -4.73
C GLY A 262 -3.32 10.08 -3.28
N ASP A 263 -2.24 10.80 -2.97
CA ASP A 263 -1.66 10.86 -1.60
C ASP A 263 -2.66 11.30 -0.51
N PHE A 264 -3.72 12.05 -0.87
CA PHE A 264 -4.76 12.51 0.06
C PHE A 264 -5.85 11.46 0.35
N TRP A 265 -5.95 10.43 -0.48
CA TRP A 265 -7.12 9.56 -0.59
C TRP A 265 -7.14 8.39 0.39
N PRO A 266 -6.04 7.64 0.58
CA PRO A 266 -6.02 6.47 1.45
C PRO A 266 -6.48 6.76 2.89
N VAL A 267 -6.94 5.73 3.60
CA VAL A 267 -7.33 5.81 5.01
C VAL A 267 -6.09 5.77 5.90
N PRO A 268 -5.75 6.87 6.61
CA PRO A 268 -4.58 6.90 7.49
C PRO A 268 -4.70 5.91 8.64
N GLU A 269 -3.58 5.41 9.16
CA GLU A 269 -3.53 4.41 10.25
C GLU A 269 -4.46 4.76 11.42
N SER A 270 -4.49 6.04 11.82
CA SER A 270 -5.33 6.53 12.92
C SER A 270 -6.85 6.42 12.67
N GLU A 271 -7.27 6.29 11.42
CA GLU A 271 -8.67 6.22 10.97
C GLU A 271 -9.09 4.79 10.56
N GLN A 272 -8.16 3.83 10.44
CA GLN A 272 -8.45 2.47 9.96
C GLN A 272 -9.39 1.67 10.88
N SER A 273 -9.47 2.05 12.17
CA SER A 273 -10.41 1.43 13.12
C SER A 273 -11.84 1.97 13.04
N LEU A 274 -12.08 3.04 12.27
CA LEU A 274 -13.40 3.63 12.07
C LEU A 274 -14.29 2.72 11.22
N THR A 275 -15.60 2.94 11.31
CA THR A 275 -16.54 2.26 10.41
C THR A 275 -16.34 2.72 8.96
N ARG A 276 -16.75 1.90 7.98
CA ARG A 276 -16.61 2.23 6.56
C ARG A 276 -17.25 3.58 6.18
N GLN A 277 -18.37 3.91 6.80
CA GLN A 277 -19.03 5.20 6.59
C GLN A 277 -18.22 6.36 7.16
N GLU A 278 -17.67 6.21 8.37
CA GLU A 278 -16.80 7.24 8.98
C GLU A 278 -15.49 7.42 8.21
N GLN A 279 -14.90 6.34 7.70
CA GLN A 279 -13.76 6.39 6.78
C GLN A 279 -14.10 7.17 5.51
N ALA A 280 -15.25 6.90 4.90
CA ALA A 280 -15.72 7.64 3.73
C ALA A 280 -15.94 9.13 4.05
N ASP A 281 -16.54 9.45 5.20
CA ASP A 281 -16.73 10.85 5.63
C ASP A 281 -15.38 11.58 5.73
N LYS A 282 -14.37 10.96 6.35
CA LYS A 282 -13.03 11.53 6.49
C LYS A 282 -12.28 11.65 5.17
N ALA A 283 -12.36 10.65 4.30
CA ALA A 283 -11.76 10.71 2.98
C ALA A 283 -12.38 11.80 2.10
N MET A 284 -13.71 11.99 2.19
CA MET A 284 -14.38 13.06 1.45
C MET A 284 -14.04 14.46 1.98
N GLU A 285 -13.76 14.62 3.28
CA GLU A 285 -13.18 15.85 3.82
C GLU A 285 -11.80 16.14 3.19
N ARG A 286 -10.91 15.13 3.10
CA ARG A 286 -9.60 15.27 2.45
C ARG A 286 -9.71 15.57 0.95
N ALA A 287 -10.63 14.90 0.24
CA ALA A 287 -10.87 15.14 -1.18
C ALA A 287 -11.38 16.57 -1.45
N PHE A 288 -12.26 17.08 -0.58
CA PHE A 288 -12.70 18.47 -0.64
C PHE A 288 -11.52 19.44 -0.40
N ASN A 289 -10.67 19.16 0.61
CA ASN A 289 -9.48 19.97 0.88
C ASN A 289 -8.48 19.94 -0.29
N LYS A 290 -8.31 18.80 -0.97
CA LYS A 290 -7.51 18.69 -2.20
C LYS A 290 -8.01 19.64 -3.29
N ALA A 291 -9.33 19.69 -3.54
CA ALA A 291 -9.90 20.66 -4.48
C ALA A 291 -9.62 22.10 -4.05
N LEU A 292 -9.77 22.43 -2.76
CA LEU A 292 -9.48 23.76 -2.25
C LEU A 292 -8.02 24.15 -2.44
N THR A 293 -7.07 23.23 -2.23
CA THR A 293 -5.63 23.48 -2.48
C THR A 293 -5.35 23.80 -3.95
N GLN A 294 -5.99 23.09 -4.88
CA GLN A 294 -5.88 23.39 -6.32
C GLN A 294 -6.48 24.76 -6.67
N ILE A 295 -7.63 25.09 -6.08
CA ILE A 295 -8.27 26.40 -6.28
C ILE A 295 -7.42 27.53 -5.71
N ASP A 296 -6.80 27.33 -4.54
CA ASP A 296 -5.94 28.33 -3.89
C ASP A 296 -4.68 28.60 -4.72
N ALA A 297 -4.05 27.56 -5.27
CA ALA A 297 -2.92 27.71 -6.19
C ALA A 297 -3.28 28.52 -7.45
N VAL A 298 -4.47 28.29 -8.01
CA VAL A 298 -4.99 29.09 -9.12
C VAL A 298 -5.23 30.53 -8.68
N LYS A 299 -5.82 30.72 -7.49
CA LYS A 299 -6.05 32.04 -6.94
C LYS A 299 -4.77 32.84 -6.78
N ASP A 300 -3.73 32.26 -6.19
CA ASP A 300 -2.46 32.94 -6.01
C ASP A 300 -1.85 33.40 -7.34
N SER A 301 -1.83 32.51 -8.33
CA SER A 301 -1.35 32.82 -9.68
C SER A 301 -2.16 33.94 -10.33
N VAL A 302 -3.49 33.83 -10.34
CA VAL A 302 -4.40 34.79 -10.98
C VAL A 302 -4.32 36.15 -10.30
N MET A 303 -4.35 36.21 -8.97
CA MET A 303 -4.33 37.48 -8.22
C MET A 303 -2.99 38.21 -8.35
N ALA A 304 -1.89 37.48 -8.53
CA ALA A 304 -0.58 38.07 -8.80
C ALA A 304 -0.51 38.75 -10.18
N ILE A 305 -1.36 38.36 -11.12
CA ILE A 305 -1.42 38.89 -12.48
C ILE A 305 -2.49 39.98 -12.60
N ASP A 306 -3.68 39.72 -12.08
CA ASP A 306 -4.81 40.64 -12.04
C ASP A 306 -5.70 40.33 -10.82
N SER A 307 -5.57 41.18 -9.79
CA SER A 307 -6.29 41.06 -8.52
C SER A 307 -7.81 41.28 -8.61
N THR A 308 -8.34 41.64 -9.77
CA THR A 308 -9.77 41.90 -9.97
C THR A 308 -10.53 40.69 -10.53
N LYS A 309 -9.82 39.66 -11.03
CA LYS A 309 -10.44 38.51 -11.69
C LYS A 309 -11.19 37.63 -10.69
N GLN A 310 -12.43 37.31 -11.03
CA GLN A 310 -13.19 36.28 -10.33
C GLN A 310 -12.76 34.89 -10.81
N ILE A 311 -12.95 33.89 -9.93
CA ILE A 311 -12.64 32.49 -10.19
C ILE A 311 -13.91 31.68 -9.93
N HIS A 312 -14.38 30.97 -10.93
CA HIS A 312 -15.53 30.09 -10.82
C HIS A 312 -15.16 28.68 -11.26
N ILE A 313 -15.80 27.67 -10.69
CA ILE A 313 -15.49 26.27 -10.99
C ILE A 313 -16.26 25.88 -12.24
N GLY A 314 -15.57 25.86 -13.38
CA GLY A 314 -16.10 25.48 -14.68
C GLY A 314 -16.42 23.99 -14.78
N GLU A 315 -15.74 23.16 -14.00
CA GLU A 315 -16.05 21.74 -13.91
C GLU A 315 -15.49 21.11 -12.64
N THR A 316 -16.28 20.26 -12.01
CA THR A 316 -15.84 19.33 -10.96
C THR A 316 -16.93 18.30 -10.74
N GLY A 317 -16.61 17.07 -10.38
CA GLY A 317 -17.60 16.01 -10.28
C GLY A 317 -17.10 14.79 -9.54
N TRP A 318 -18.01 13.87 -9.29
CA TRP A 318 -17.73 12.60 -8.64
C TRP A 318 -18.62 11.51 -9.23
N SER A 319 -18.00 10.50 -9.84
CA SER A 319 -18.73 9.39 -10.48
C SER A 319 -19.25 8.39 -9.45
N THR A 320 -20.40 7.76 -9.71
CA THR A 320 -21.07 6.84 -8.77
C THR A 320 -20.83 5.37 -9.04
N GLU A 321 -20.23 5.03 -10.18
CA GLU A 321 -19.92 3.65 -10.55
C GLU A 321 -18.62 3.61 -11.32
N SER A 322 -17.83 2.55 -11.14
CA SER A 322 -16.63 2.31 -11.93
C SER A 322 -16.23 0.84 -11.90
N ASN A 323 -15.82 0.32 -13.05
CA ASN A 323 -15.09 -0.94 -13.18
C ASN A 323 -13.64 -0.74 -13.69
N THR A 324 -13.14 0.49 -13.71
CA THR A 324 -11.81 0.86 -14.25
C THR A 324 -10.89 1.44 -13.18
N GLY A 325 -10.83 0.82 -12.02
CA GLY A 325 -9.92 1.21 -10.94
C GLY A 325 -10.42 2.27 -9.96
N PHE A 326 -11.58 2.91 -10.18
CA PHE A 326 -12.16 3.86 -9.21
C PHE A 326 -13.23 3.23 -8.31
N GLY A 327 -13.69 2.02 -8.64
CA GLY A 327 -14.75 1.30 -7.92
C GLY A 327 -14.21 0.28 -6.91
N ALA A 328 -15.01 -0.76 -6.65
CA ALA A 328 -14.62 -1.86 -5.77
C ALA A 328 -13.31 -2.55 -6.23
N GLY A 329 -12.38 -2.74 -5.31
CA GLY A 329 -11.07 -3.34 -5.60
C GLY A 329 -10.03 -2.38 -6.18
N GLY A 330 -10.41 -1.14 -6.51
CA GLY A 330 -9.50 -0.06 -6.87
C GLY A 330 -9.43 1.00 -5.78
N THR A 331 -9.53 2.28 -6.14
CA THR A 331 -9.53 3.39 -5.17
C THR A 331 -10.78 3.43 -4.29
N GLY A 332 -11.86 2.73 -4.67
CA GLY A 332 -13.11 2.75 -3.91
C GLY A 332 -13.78 4.12 -3.85
N ALA A 333 -13.46 5.02 -4.80
CA ALA A 333 -14.04 6.36 -4.91
C ALA A 333 -15.48 6.35 -5.42
N SER A 334 -15.83 5.49 -6.37
CA SER A 334 -17.10 5.57 -7.08
C SER A 334 -18.28 4.97 -6.32
N ASP A 335 -19.08 5.80 -5.64
CA ASP A 335 -20.41 5.42 -5.13
C ASP A 335 -21.31 6.67 -4.92
N GLU A 336 -22.63 6.45 -4.82
CA GLU A 336 -23.60 7.54 -4.63
C GLU A 336 -23.43 8.29 -3.28
N TYR A 337 -22.89 7.63 -2.25
CA TYR A 337 -22.67 8.27 -0.95
C TYR A 337 -21.57 9.33 -1.05
N LYS A 338 -20.43 8.97 -1.63
CA LYS A 338 -19.28 9.86 -1.85
C LYS A 338 -19.61 10.97 -2.85
N GLN A 339 -20.38 10.68 -3.91
CA GLN A 339 -20.89 11.73 -4.80
C GLN A 339 -21.72 12.76 -4.03
N LYS A 340 -22.66 12.33 -3.18
CA LYS A 340 -23.44 13.27 -2.36
C LYS A 340 -22.54 14.14 -1.49
N LYS A 341 -21.59 13.54 -0.77
CA LYS A 341 -20.67 14.29 0.10
C LYS A 341 -19.89 15.35 -0.67
N TYR A 342 -19.37 15.00 -1.84
CA TYR A 342 -18.63 15.95 -2.68
C TYR A 342 -19.53 17.06 -3.22
N TYR A 343 -20.70 16.69 -3.74
CA TYR A 343 -21.69 17.63 -4.27
C TYR A 343 -22.13 18.64 -3.20
N ASP A 344 -22.48 18.17 -2.01
CA ASP A 344 -22.91 19.03 -0.89
C ASP A 344 -21.78 19.96 -0.45
N ALA A 345 -20.55 19.45 -0.30
CA ALA A 345 -19.40 20.24 0.13
C ALA A 345 -19.03 21.34 -0.87
N MET A 346 -18.91 21.00 -2.16
CA MET A 346 -18.61 21.98 -3.21
C MET A 346 -19.74 22.99 -3.39
N SER A 347 -21.01 22.57 -3.30
CA SER A 347 -22.16 23.48 -3.39
C SER A 347 -22.19 24.47 -2.23
N GLN A 348 -21.95 24.00 -1.01
CA GLN A 348 -21.91 24.87 0.17
C GLN A 348 -20.73 25.84 0.12
N TRP A 349 -19.54 25.35 -0.27
CA TRP A 349 -18.37 26.21 -0.47
C TRP A 349 -18.63 27.28 -1.52
N ALA A 350 -19.28 26.95 -2.63
CA ALA A 350 -19.63 27.91 -3.67
C ALA A 350 -20.50 29.05 -3.14
N ILE A 351 -21.50 28.73 -2.32
CA ILE A 351 -22.39 29.70 -1.68
C ILE A 351 -21.59 30.62 -0.74
N ASP A 352 -20.72 30.05 0.08
CA ASP A 352 -19.96 30.81 1.09
C ASP A 352 -18.86 31.68 0.47
N TYR A 353 -18.18 31.17 -0.56
CA TYR A 353 -17.12 31.87 -1.29
C TYR A 353 -17.68 32.88 -2.31
N GLY A 354 -18.93 32.70 -2.75
CA GLY A 354 -19.56 33.48 -3.81
C GLY A 354 -19.13 33.06 -5.22
N ALA A 355 -18.80 31.79 -5.44
CA ALA A 355 -18.50 31.24 -6.77
C ALA A 355 -19.68 30.47 -7.35
N SER A 356 -19.69 30.31 -8.68
CA SER A 356 -20.50 29.25 -9.32
C SER A 356 -19.69 27.96 -9.40
N VAL A 357 -20.37 26.83 -9.24
CA VAL A 357 -19.83 25.49 -9.49
C VAL A 357 -20.69 24.83 -10.56
N PHE A 358 -20.11 24.62 -11.74
CA PHE A 358 -20.70 23.82 -12.80
C PHE A 358 -20.41 22.34 -12.52
N PHE A 359 -21.17 21.77 -11.57
CA PHE A 359 -20.98 20.38 -11.17
C PHE A 359 -21.19 19.44 -12.36
N PHE A 360 -20.32 18.45 -12.50
CA PHE A 360 -20.32 17.46 -13.57
C PHE A 360 -20.90 16.14 -13.00
N GLN A 361 -22.14 15.77 -13.36
CA GLN A 361 -23.04 16.45 -14.30
C GLN A 361 -24.54 16.24 -14.01
N ALA A 362 -25.41 16.85 -14.82
CA ALA A 362 -26.86 16.74 -14.66
C ALA A 362 -27.41 15.31 -14.82
N PHE A 363 -27.02 14.62 -15.88
CA PHE A 363 -27.50 13.28 -16.21
C PHE A 363 -26.34 12.36 -16.59
N ASP A 364 -26.50 11.07 -16.33
CA ASP A 364 -25.59 10.06 -16.86
C ASP A 364 -25.61 10.07 -18.40
N GLU A 365 -24.43 9.94 -19.01
CA GLU A 365 -24.23 10.04 -20.46
C GLU A 365 -23.61 8.73 -21.00
N PRO A 366 -24.43 7.78 -21.49
CA PRO A 366 -23.97 6.43 -21.85
C PRO A 366 -22.96 6.36 -23.01
N TRP A 367 -22.81 7.43 -23.79
CA TRP A 367 -21.90 7.49 -24.94
C TRP A 367 -20.44 7.71 -24.56
N LYS A 368 -20.16 8.17 -23.34
CA LYS A 368 -18.80 8.45 -22.88
C LYS A 368 -18.04 7.15 -22.59
N GLY A 369 -16.71 7.17 -22.71
CA GLY A 369 -15.90 5.97 -22.50
C GLY A 369 -16.05 4.91 -23.61
N GLY A 370 -15.62 3.69 -23.34
CA GLY A 370 -15.74 2.58 -24.29
C GLY A 370 -17.20 2.17 -24.51
N ALA A 371 -17.64 1.98 -25.77
CA ALA A 371 -19.02 1.60 -26.09
C ALA A 371 -19.48 0.33 -25.32
N GLU A 372 -18.63 -0.69 -25.28
CA GLU A 372 -18.90 -1.96 -24.60
C GLU A 372 -18.68 -1.90 -23.08
N ASN A 373 -18.00 -0.87 -22.57
CA ASN A 373 -17.73 -0.73 -21.14
C ASN A 373 -18.86 0.04 -20.44
N THR A 374 -19.91 -0.66 -20.03
CA THR A 374 -21.06 -0.03 -19.34
C THR A 374 -20.73 0.49 -17.94
N GLY A 375 -19.72 -0.08 -17.27
CA GLY A 375 -19.25 0.35 -15.95
C GLY A 375 -18.16 1.43 -15.98
N ASP A 376 -17.91 2.04 -17.14
CA ASP A 376 -16.93 3.13 -17.27
C ASP A 376 -17.37 4.35 -16.44
N PRO A 377 -16.52 4.90 -15.54
CA PRO A 377 -16.91 6.00 -14.66
C PRO A 377 -17.40 7.23 -15.41
N GLU A 378 -16.94 7.47 -16.64
CA GLU A 378 -17.36 8.60 -17.46
C GLU A 378 -18.86 8.58 -17.77
N LYS A 379 -19.50 7.41 -17.72
CA LYS A 379 -20.95 7.26 -17.95
C LYS A 379 -21.78 7.64 -16.73
N HIS A 380 -21.18 7.74 -15.54
CA HIS A 380 -21.88 7.68 -14.25
C HIS A 380 -21.72 8.93 -13.35
N PHE A 381 -21.35 10.08 -13.93
CA PHE A 381 -21.22 11.36 -13.21
C PHE A 381 -22.54 12.09 -12.93
N GLY A 382 -23.65 11.66 -13.54
CA GLY A 382 -24.96 12.30 -13.43
C GLY A 382 -25.52 12.30 -12.02
N LEU A 383 -26.30 13.35 -11.68
CA LEU A 383 -27.17 13.37 -10.51
C LEU A 383 -28.45 12.54 -10.72
N ILE A 384 -28.82 12.29 -11.98
CA ILE A 384 -29.94 11.45 -12.40
C ILE A 384 -29.42 10.48 -13.47
N ASP A 385 -29.72 9.20 -13.32
CA ASP A 385 -29.31 8.19 -14.31
C ASP A 385 -30.16 8.23 -15.60
N ILE A 386 -29.85 7.35 -16.55
CA ILE A 386 -30.57 7.27 -17.83
C ILE A 386 -32.04 6.83 -17.67
N ASP A 387 -32.35 6.07 -16.62
CA ASP A 387 -33.66 5.50 -16.34
C ASP A 387 -34.53 6.44 -15.48
N GLY A 388 -34.02 7.62 -15.11
CA GLY A 388 -34.73 8.60 -14.31
C GLY A 388 -34.61 8.37 -12.81
N ASN A 389 -33.67 7.54 -12.34
CA ASN A 389 -33.40 7.45 -10.91
C ASN A 389 -32.52 8.63 -10.49
N ALA A 390 -33.07 9.49 -9.64
CA ALA A 390 -32.34 10.51 -8.91
C ALA A 390 -31.40 9.85 -7.91
N LYS A 391 -30.10 10.07 -8.06
CA LYS A 391 -29.06 9.54 -7.18
C LYS A 391 -29.09 10.23 -5.82
N TYR A 392 -28.41 9.64 -4.85
CA TYR A 392 -28.48 9.99 -3.44
C TYR A 392 -28.29 11.49 -3.17
N ALA A 393 -27.43 12.16 -3.95
CA ALA A 393 -27.16 13.60 -3.85
C ALA A 393 -28.42 14.48 -3.84
N ILE A 394 -29.49 14.07 -4.55
CA ILE A 394 -30.70 14.88 -4.76
C ILE A 394 -32.00 14.20 -4.29
N TRP A 395 -31.92 13.17 -3.44
CA TRP A 395 -33.10 12.50 -2.88
C TRP A 395 -34.05 13.44 -2.14
N ASP A 396 -33.53 14.46 -1.46
CA ASP A 396 -34.34 15.45 -0.73
C ASP A 396 -35.29 16.21 -1.68
N LEU A 397 -34.89 16.41 -2.93
CA LEU A 397 -35.73 17.05 -3.95
C LEU A 397 -36.88 16.14 -4.39
N VAL A 398 -36.64 14.83 -4.46
CA VAL A 398 -37.70 13.84 -4.73
C VAL A 398 -38.71 13.84 -3.59
N ASP A 399 -38.24 13.82 -2.33
CA ASP A 399 -39.12 13.87 -1.15
C ASP A 399 -39.91 15.17 -1.05
N ALA A 400 -39.31 16.29 -1.46
CA ALA A 400 -39.98 17.58 -1.54
C ALA A 400 -41.02 17.67 -2.67
N GLY A 401 -41.13 16.64 -3.52
CA GLY A 401 -42.06 16.60 -4.64
C GLY A 401 -41.63 17.48 -5.82
N ALA A 402 -40.35 17.84 -5.93
CA ALA A 402 -39.85 18.76 -6.96
C ALA A 402 -40.14 18.27 -8.39
N PHE A 403 -40.18 16.94 -8.59
CA PHE A 403 -40.35 16.32 -9.90
C PHE A 403 -41.79 15.82 -10.17
N GLU A 404 -42.77 16.20 -9.35
CA GLU A 404 -44.16 15.76 -9.54
C GLU A 404 -44.69 16.12 -10.95
N GLY A 405 -45.03 15.10 -11.74
CA GLY A 405 -45.55 15.27 -13.10
C GLY A 405 -44.48 15.57 -14.17
N ILE A 406 -43.20 15.58 -13.81
CA ILE A 406 -42.08 15.70 -14.74
C ILE A 406 -41.56 14.29 -15.05
N THR A 407 -41.27 14.01 -16.32
CA THR A 407 -40.73 12.72 -16.78
C THR A 407 -39.58 12.94 -17.75
N ARG A 408 -38.64 12.01 -17.81
CA ARG A 408 -37.58 11.96 -18.81
C ARG A 408 -37.76 10.73 -19.68
N GLY A 409 -38.03 10.91 -20.98
CA GLY A 409 -38.29 9.77 -21.88
C GLY A 409 -39.48 8.90 -21.45
N GLY A 410 -40.43 9.47 -20.68
CA GLY A 410 -41.57 8.75 -20.09
C GLY A 410 -41.31 8.12 -18.71
N ASN A 411 -40.06 8.10 -18.24
CA ASN A 411 -39.70 7.61 -16.91
C ASN A 411 -40.00 8.68 -15.85
N GLN A 412 -40.53 8.25 -14.70
CA GLN A 412 -40.71 9.14 -13.55
C GLN A 412 -39.38 9.35 -12.85
N ILE A 413 -39.17 10.55 -12.29
CA ILE A 413 -37.99 10.80 -11.46
C ILE A 413 -38.24 10.25 -10.06
N VAL A 414 -37.55 9.17 -9.72
CA VAL A 414 -37.68 8.44 -8.45
C VAL A 414 -36.33 8.29 -7.78
N LYS A 415 -36.28 8.00 -6.49
CA LYS A 415 -35.01 7.75 -5.80
C LYS A 415 -34.36 6.47 -6.32
N SER A 416 -33.06 6.53 -6.58
CA SER A 416 -32.18 5.36 -6.73
C SER A 416 -32.28 4.44 -5.51
N ASN A 417 -31.76 3.20 -5.62
CA ASN A 417 -31.69 2.24 -4.51
C ASN A 417 -33.03 1.97 -3.79
N GLY A 418 -34.16 2.19 -4.49
CA GLY A 418 -35.52 2.08 -3.94
C GLY A 418 -35.86 3.12 -2.88
N GLY A 419 -35.06 4.18 -2.74
CA GLY A 419 -35.20 5.20 -1.69
C GLY A 419 -34.88 4.70 -0.29
N VAL A 420 -34.09 3.62 -0.16
CA VAL A 420 -33.65 3.05 1.11
C VAL A 420 -32.21 3.48 1.38
N GLU A 421 -32.02 4.41 2.31
CA GLU A 421 -30.70 4.97 2.66
C GLU A 421 -29.68 3.90 3.05
N GLN A 422 -30.10 2.86 3.77
CA GLN A 422 -29.21 1.77 4.15
C GLN A 422 -28.58 1.06 2.94
N ASN A 423 -29.27 0.95 1.82
CA ASN A 423 -28.70 0.35 0.60
C ASN A 423 -27.53 1.18 0.06
N VAL A 424 -27.61 2.51 0.19
CA VAL A 424 -26.52 3.42 -0.21
C VAL A 424 -25.33 3.30 0.73
N ILE A 425 -25.59 3.21 2.04
CA ILE A 425 -24.55 3.03 3.07
C ILE A 425 -23.85 1.67 2.90
N ASP A 426 -24.62 0.60 2.67
CA ASP A 426 -24.08 -0.75 2.48
C ASP A 426 -23.28 -0.87 1.16
N ALA A 427 -23.58 -0.02 0.17
CA ALA A 427 -22.88 0.04 -1.11
C ALA A 427 -21.57 0.85 -1.07
N ILE A 428 -21.24 1.53 0.05
CA ILE A 428 -20.00 2.29 0.16
C ILE A 428 -18.82 1.36 -0.09
N HIS A 429 -18.01 1.69 -1.10
CA HIS A 429 -16.80 0.94 -1.39
C HIS A 429 -15.72 1.20 -0.34
N ALA A 430 -14.97 0.15 -0.02
CA ALA A 430 -13.79 0.26 0.84
C ALA A 430 -12.74 1.14 0.16
N ILE A 431 -12.17 2.08 0.91
CA ILE A 431 -11.07 2.93 0.47
C ILE A 431 -9.76 2.23 0.85
N PRO A 432 -8.75 2.20 -0.03
CA PRO A 432 -7.43 1.66 0.31
C PRO A 432 -6.90 2.32 1.58
N TYR A 433 -6.22 1.54 2.40
CA TYR A 433 -5.52 2.08 3.57
C TYR A 433 -4.23 2.76 3.10
N GLU A 434 -3.84 3.82 3.81
CA GLU A 434 -2.58 4.51 3.53
C GLU A 434 -1.46 3.52 3.75
N THR A 435 -0.71 3.23 2.68
CA THR A 435 0.58 2.55 2.76
C THR A 435 1.42 3.24 3.81
N GLY A 436 1.47 2.64 5.00
CA GLY A 436 2.65 2.79 5.83
C GLY A 436 3.85 2.52 4.93
N SER A 437 4.96 3.23 5.13
CA SER A 437 6.23 2.81 4.54
C SER A 437 6.50 1.40 5.03
N ASP A 438 6.02 0.40 4.31
CA ASP A 438 6.07 -0.96 4.77
C ASP A 438 7.50 -1.43 4.55
N THR A 439 8.21 -1.50 5.66
CA THR A 439 9.57 -2.02 5.72
C THR A 439 9.57 -3.55 5.76
N SER A 440 8.40 -4.20 5.67
CA SER A 440 8.24 -5.67 5.71
C SER A 440 8.72 -6.41 4.46
N GLY A 441 9.04 -5.72 3.37
CA GLY A 441 9.48 -6.39 2.13
C GLY A 441 8.40 -7.27 1.47
N THR A 442 7.14 -7.22 1.93
CA THR A 442 6.00 -7.93 1.32
C THR A 442 5.31 -7.08 0.27
N GLY A 443 5.09 -7.65 -0.92
CA GLY A 443 4.37 -7.04 -2.03
C GLY A 443 2.87 -7.32 -1.98
N TYR A 444 2.13 -6.70 -1.07
CA TYR A 444 0.67 -6.84 -1.02
C TYR A 444 -0.01 -6.36 -2.31
N VAL A 445 -0.91 -7.16 -2.87
CA VAL A 445 -1.72 -6.81 -4.06
C VAL A 445 -3.13 -6.45 -3.62
N MET A 446 -3.76 -7.33 -2.84
CA MET A 446 -5.13 -7.20 -2.34
C MET A 446 -5.23 -7.88 -0.98
N TYR A 447 -5.08 -7.15 0.13
CA TYR A 447 -4.87 -7.77 1.45
C TYR A 447 -5.65 -7.12 2.60
N THR A 448 -6.19 -7.95 3.49
CA THR A 448 -7.02 -7.53 4.62
C THR A 448 -6.19 -6.72 5.62
N GLY A 449 -6.54 -5.44 5.76
CA GLY A 449 -5.92 -4.55 6.74
C GLY A 449 -4.43 -4.28 6.47
N LYS A 450 -3.95 -4.54 5.25
CA LYS A 450 -2.60 -4.19 4.79
C LYS A 450 -2.70 -3.37 3.52
N ASP A 451 -1.76 -2.46 3.37
CA ASP A 451 -1.80 -1.50 2.29
C ASP A 451 -1.27 -2.12 0.99
N THR A 452 -1.85 -1.75 -0.16
CA THR A 452 -1.42 -2.29 -1.45
C THR A 452 -0.05 -1.75 -1.83
N VAL A 453 0.92 -2.65 -1.98
CA VAL A 453 2.28 -2.36 -2.45
C VAL A 453 2.36 -2.46 -3.97
N HIS A 454 1.68 -3.43 -4.57
CA HIS A 454 1.59 -3.61 -6.02
C HIS A 454 0.17 -3.33 -6.51
N GLY A 455 -0.06 -2.11 -7.01
CA GLY A 455 -1.30 -1.75 -7.68
C GLY A 455 -1.48 -2.48 -9.01
N PHE A 456 -2.72 -2.77 -9.39
CA PHE A 456 -3.08 -3.41 -10.65
C PHE A 456 -4.11 -2.54 -11.40
N ASP A 457 -4.12 -2.65 -12.72
CA ASP A 457 -4.94 -1.83 -13.62
C ASP A 457 -6.39 -2.33 -13.72
N ASP A 458 -6.57 -3.65 -13.72
CA ASP A 458 -7.86 -4.30 -13.98
C ASP A 458 -7.86 -5.76 -13.48
N ILE A 459 -9.05 -6.32 -13.26
CA ILE A 459 -9.27 -7.75 -13.05
C ILE A 459 -10.06 -8.31 -14.23
N GLN A 460 -9.41 -9.10 -15.07
CA GLN A 460 -10.06 -9.76 -16.20
C GLN A 460 -10.58 -11.15 -15.84
N VAL A 461 -11.72 -11.50 -16.45
CA VAL A 461 -12.28 -12.85 -16.37
C VAL A 461 -11.99 -13.61 -17.66
N TRP A 462 -11.33 -14.75 -17.53
CA TRP A 462 -11.08 -15.66 -18.65
C TRP A 462 -11.93 -16.91 -18.50
N SER A 463 -12.47 -17.43 -19.61
CA SER A 463 -13.28 -18.66 -19.59
C SER A 463 -13.21 -19.38 -20.93
N GLN A 464 -13.67 -20.64 -20.96
CA GLN A 464 -13.57 -21.50 -22.14
C GLN A 464 -14.26 -20.93 -23.40
N ASP A 465 -15.37 -20.20 -23.22
CA ASP A 465 -16.22 -19.68 -24.30
C ASP A 465 -16.39 -18.15 -24.27
N GLY A 466 -15.69 -17.46 -23.35
CA GLY A 466 -15.77 -16.01 -23.16
C GLY A 466 -16.99 -15.52 -22.37
N SER A 467 -17.90 -16.42 -21.96
CA SER A 467 -19.12 -16.06 -21.20
C SER A 467 -19.41 -16.97 -20.01
N GLY A 468 -18.63 -18.04 -19.85
CA GLY A 468 -18.83 -19.10 -18.87
C GLY A 468 -18.28 -18.81 -17.48
N ALA A 469 -17.82 -17.59 -17.20
CA ALA A 469 -17.41 -17.14 -15.88
C ALA A 469 -17.68 -15.64 -15.68
N SER A 470 -17.89 -15.24 -14.42
CA SER A 470 -18.07 -13.84 -14.01
C SER A 470 -17.39 -13.59 -12.66
N ILE A 471 -16.92 -12.38 -12.42
CA ILE A 471 -16.35 -11.95 -11.14
C ILE A 471 -17.17 -10.82 -10.53
N GLY A 472 -17.26 -10.78 -9.20
CA GLY A 472 -17.90 -9.69 -8.46
C GLY A 472 -17.46 -9.68 -7.00
N ALA A 473 -17.99 -8.75 -6.21
CA ALA A 473 -17.70 -8.69 -4.79
C ALA A 473 -18.17 -9.97 -4.07
N GLY A 474 -17.29 -10.55 -3.25
CA GLY A 474 -17.62 -11.71 -2.43
C GLY A 474 -18.61 -11.39 -1.31
N SER A 475 -19.31 -12.40 -0.84
CA SER A 475 -20.36 -12.26 0.18
C SER A 475 -19.83 -12.43 1.62
N ASP A 476 -18.62 -12.93 1.77
CA ASP A 476 -17.97 -13.18 3.06
C ASP A 476 -17.26 -11.93 3.59
N SER A 477 -17.69 -11.43 4.76
CA SER A 477 -17.13 -10.24 5.40
C SER A 477 -15.92 -10.53 6.30
N THR A 478 -15.42 -11.77 6.33
CA THR A 478 -14.28 -12.17 7.19
C THR A 478 -12.98 -11.50 6.74
N TYR A 479 -12.81 -11.33 5.43
CA TYR A 479 -11.70 -10.64 4.80
C TYR A 479 -12.21 -9.44 4.01
N SER A 480 -11.37 -8.46 3.73
CA SER A 480 -11.75 -7.30 2.93
C SER A 480 -10.52 -6.69 2.25
N PRO A 481 -10.48 -6.62 0.91
CA PRO A 481 -11.57 -6.95 -0.03
C PRO A 481 -11.62 -8.46 -0.39
N VAL A 482 -12.78 -8.93 -0.87
CA VAL A 482 -13.01 -10.31 -1.36
C VAL A 482 -13.58 -10.27 -2.77
N GLN A 483 -13.06 -11.11 -3.67
CA GLN A 483 -13.59 -11.32 -5.02
C GLN A 483 -14.20 -12.72 -5.14
N GLU A 484 -15.39 -12.84 -5.72
CA GLU A 484 -16.03 -14.11 -6.03
C GLU A 484 -16.04 -14.36 -7.54
N LEU A 485 -15.33 -15.40 -7.98
CA LEU A 485 -15.39 -15.93 -9.33
C LEU A 485 -16.46 -17.04 -9.40
N THR A 486 -17.49 -16.83 -10.22
CA THR A 486 -18.51 -17.85 -10.53
C THR A 486 -18.25 -18.46 -11.89
N VAL A 487 -18.21 -19.79 -11.98
CA VAL A 487 -17.92 -20.55 -13.22
C VAL A 487 -19.09 -21.46 -13.57
N THR A 488 -19.62 -21.31 -14.78
CA THR A 488 -20.72 -22.13 -15.33
C THR A 488 -20.34 -22.88 -16.62
N GLY A 489 -19.22 -22.51 -17.25
CA GLY A 489 -18.79 -22.97 -18.59
C GLY A 489 -17.55 -23.86 -18.61
N GLY A 490 -17.33 -24.68 -17.58
CA GLY A 490 -16.22 -25.64 -17.51
C GLY A 490 -15.05 -25.12 -16.69
N TRP A 491 -14.39 -24.05 -17.13
CA TRP A 491 -13.34 -23.38 -16.35
C TRP A 491 -13.49 -21.87 -16.41
N GLY A 492 -13.02 -21.19 -15.37
CA GLY A 492 -12.94 -19.74 -15.30
C GLY A 492 -11.72 -19.28 -14.52
N SER A 493 -11.20 -18.10 -14.83
CA SER A 493 -10.03 -17.51 -14.18
C SER A 493 -10.27 -16.04 -13.84
N ALA A 494 -9.80 -15.61 -12.69
CA ALA A 494 -9.69 -14.21 -12.30
C ALA A 494 -8.23 -13.77 -12.45
N ALA A 495 -7.96 -12.75 -13.26
CA ALA A 495 -6.62 -12.32 -13.64
C ALA A 495 -6.38 -10.84 -13.32
N TRP A 496 -5.50 -10.56 -12.36
CA TRP A 496 -5.03 -9.21 -12.01
C TRP A 496 -3.97 -8.76 -13.01
N LEU A 497 -4.22 -7.62 -13.66
CA LEU A 497 -3.37 -7.08 -14.72
C LEU A 497 -2.48 -5.93 -14.22
N PHE A 498 -1.19 -6.02 -14.52
CA PHE A 498 -0.13 -5.08 -14.14
C PHE A 498 0.54 -4.54 -15.41
N ASN A 499 -0.25 -4.01 -16.33
CA ASN A 499 0.18 -3.54 -17.64
C ASN A 499 0.90 -2.18 -17.57
N THR A 500 0.49 -1.30 -16.67
CA THR A 500 1.09 0.03 -16.50
C THR A 500 2.31 -0.01 -15.59
N THR A 501 2.27 -0.79 -14.52
CA THR A 501 3.40 -0.99 -13.59
C THR A 501 3.63 -2.48 -13.35
N GLN A 502 4.56 -3.06 -14.12
CA GLN A 502 4.91 -4.47 -14.02
C GLN A 502 5.57 -4.79 -12.67
N VAL A 503 5.33 -5.99 -12.17
CA VAL A 503 5.86 -6.45 -10.88
C VAL A 503 7.16 -7.21 -11.11
N ASP A 504 8.24 -6.73 -10.47
CA ASP A 504 9.47 -7.52 -10.33
C ASP A 504 9.24 -8.57 -9.25
N LEU A 505 9.19 -9.85 -9.63
CA LEU A 505 9.01 -10.98 -8.73
C LEU A 505 10.33 -11.48 -8.13
N THR A 506 11.48 -11.00 -8.60
CA THR A 506 12.79 -11.45 -8.08
C THR A 506 13.02 -11.17 -6.59
N PRO A 507 12.37 -10.18 -5.94
CA PRO A 507 12.43 -10.01 -4.49
C PRO A 507 11.56 -10.99 -3.71
N TYR A 508 10.69 -11.78 -4.36
CA TYR A 508 9.69 -12.63 -3.71
C TYR A 508 9.97 -14.10 -4.00
N SER A 509 9.66 -14.98 -3.05
CA SER A 509 9.78 -16.43 -3.22
C SER A 509 8.41 -17.08 -3.42
N HIS A 510 7.32 -16.48 -2.92
CA HIS A 510 5.98 -17.04 -2.98
C HIS A 510 4.90 -16.00 -3.26
N ALA A 511 3.79 -16.47 -3.82
CA ALA A 511 2.52 -15.78 -3.84
C ALA A 511 1.63 -16.42 -2.77
N GLU A 512 1.13 -15.59 -1.87
CA GLU A 512 0.14 -15.97 -0.86
C GLU A 512 -1.22 -15.43 -1.23
N PHE A 513 -2.25 -16.24 -0.98
CA PHE A 513 -3.63 -15.88 -1.23
C PHE A 513 -4.56 -16.80 -0.43
N LYS A 514 -5.74 -16.29 -0.06
CA LYS A 514 -6.80 -17.06 0.57
C LYS A 514 -7.86 -17.37 -0.46
N VAL A 515 -8.33 -18.62 -0.45
CA VAL A 515 -9.40 -19.09 -1.34
C VAL A 515 -10.46 -19.87 -0.58
N LYS A 516 -11.70 -19.79 -1.04
CA LYS A 516 -12.80 -20.60 -0.54
C LYS A 516 -13.61 -21.14 -1.70
N THR A 517 -13.60 -22.46 -1.84
CA THR A 517 -14.28 -23.19 -2.91
C THR A 517 -14.53 -24.64 -2.49
N SER A 518 -15.45 -25.32 -3.18
CA SER A 518 -15.66 -26.77 -3.04
C SER A 518 -14.70 -27.62 -3.88
N ALA A 519 -13.95 -26.99 -4.79
CA ALA A 519 -13.01 -27.69 -5.66
C ALA A 519 -11.80 -28.23 -4.89
N ALA A 520 -11.18 -29.28 -5.40
CA ALA A 520 -10.00 -29.87 -4.77
C ALA A 520 -8.71 -29.09 -5.07
N ASN A 521 -8.66 -28.35 -6.17
CA ASN A 521 -7.46 -27.63 -6.63
C ASN A 521 -7.84 -26.24 -7.16
N VAL A 522 -6.85 -25.34 -7.15
CA VAL A 522 -6.86 -24.05 -7.84
C VAL A 522 -5.59 -23.96 -8.69
N ASP A 523 -5.70 -23.51 -9.95
CA ASP A 523 -4.52 -23.32 -10.79
C ASP A 523 -4.04 -21.87 -10.67
N VAL A 524 -2.74 -21.70 -10.43
CA VAL A 524 -2.10 -20.39 -10.26
C VAL A 524 -1.25 -20.10 -11.49
N THR A 525 -1.44 -18.93 -12.08
CA THR A 525 -0.79 -18.53 -13.33
C THR A 525 -0.08 -17.18 -13.19
N PHE A 526 1.15 -17.11 -13.72
CA PHE A 526 1.96 -15.91 -13.87
C PHE A 526 2.30 -15.71 -15.35
N ILE A 527 2.19 -14.47 -15.84
CA ILE A 527 2.55 -14.10 -17.22
C ILE A 527 3.46 -12.87 -17.19
N ASN A 528 4.58 -12.93 -17.89
CA ASN A 528 5.51 -11.79 -18.03
C ASN A 528 5.24 -10.94 -19.28
N GLN A 529 5.97 -9.84 -19.44
CA GLN A 529 5.81 -8.92 -20.57
C GLN A 529 5.92 -9.64 -21.92
N ALA A 530 6.82 -10.62 -22.02
CA ALA A 530 7.08 -11.43 -23.20
C ALA A 530 6.04 -12.54 -23.50
N ASP A 531 4.94 -12.58 -22.74
CA ASP A 531 3.90 -13.62 -22.80
C ASP A 531 4.39 -15.04 -22.42
N GLU A 532 5.51 -15.14 -21.70
CA GLU A 532 5.90 -16.41 -21.08
C GLU A 532 4.97 -16.70 -19.90
N THR A 533 4.48 -17.94 -19.85
CA THR A 533 3.43 -18.34 -18.89
C THR A 533 3.95 -19.45 -17.99
N THR A 534 3.83 -19.26 -16.67
CA THR A 534 3.99 -20.29 -15.65
C THR A 534 2.64 -20.59 -15.05
N ALA A 535 2.09 -21.79 -15.24
CA ALA A 535 0.78 -22.19 -14.74
C ALA A 535 0.84 -23.57 -14.09
N ASN A 536 0.47 -23.66 -12.80
CA ASN A 536 0.54 -24.90 -12.02
C ASN A 536 -0.74 -25.12 -11.19
N PRO A 537 -1.26 -26.36 -11.12
CA PRO A 537 -2.35 -26.72 -10.21
C PRO A 537 -1.84 -26.92 -8.79
N TYR A 538 -2.55 -26.37 -7.80
CA TYR A 538 -2.27 -26.57 -6.38
C TYR A 538 -3.47 -27.15 -5.66
N SER A 539 -3.24 -28.20 -4.87
CA SER A 539 -4.29 -28.84 -4.07
C SER A 539 -4.63 -27.96 -2.87
N LEU A 540 -5.91 -27.71 -2.60
CA LEU A 540 -6.30 -26.98 -1.40
C LEU A 540 -5.92 -27.72 -0.11
N SER A 541 -5.69 -29.03 -0.19
CA SER A 541 -5.17 -29.80 0.94
C SER A 541 -3.72 -29.48 1.30
N SER A 542 -2.97 -28.78 0.43
CA SER A 542 -1.62 -28.29 0.75
C SER A 542 -1.64 -26.90 1.38
N GLY A 543 -2.80 -26.23 1.41
CA GLY A 543 -2.97 -24.96 2.10
C GLY A 543 -3.43 -25.14 3.55
N THR A 544 -3.35 -24.07 4.33
CA THR A 544 -3.79 -24.04 5.72
C THR A 544 -5.29 -23.80 5.77
N SER A 545 -6.05 -24.74 6.34
CA SER A 545 -7.49 -24.55 6.56
C SER A 545 -7.72 -23.45 7.59
N LEU A 546 -8.58 -22.50 7.24
CA LEU A 546 -9.04 -21.43 8.11
C LEU A 546 -10.52 -21.64 8.47
N ASP A 547 -11.03 -20.78 9.36
CA ASP A 547 -12.43 -20.79 9.73
C ASP A 547 -13.35 -20.50 8.52
N ASN A 548 -14.61 -20.92 8.64
CA ASN A 548 -15.66 -20.66 7.64
C ASN A 548 -15.35 -21.19 6.22
N GLY A 549 -14.45 -22.18 6.08
CA GLY A 549 -14.16 -22.87 4.82
C GLY A 549 -13.12 -22.19 3.92
N TRP A 550 -12.42 -21.17 4.43
CA TRP A 550 -11.28 -20.56 3.75
C TRP A 550 -10.03 -21.45 3.84
N VAL A 551 -9.16 -21.33 2.86
CA VAL A 551 -7.85 -21.99 2.81
C VAL A 551 -6.81 -20.96 2.43
N GLN A 552 -5.78 -20.80 3.25
CA GLN A 552 -4.60 -19.99 2.89
C GLN A 552 -3.62 -20.83 2.08
N MET A 553 -3.28 -20.33 0.91
CA MET A 553 -2.35 -20.93 -0.03
C MET A 553 -1.07 -20.09 -0.05
N SER A 554 0.08 -20.76 -0.12
CA SER A 554 1.38 -20.15 -0.34
C SER A 554 2.07 -20.97 -1.44
N VAL A 555 2.36 -20.36 -2.58
CA VAL A 555 2.87 -21.07 -3.77
C VAL A 555 4.09 -20.38 -4.36
N PRO A 556 5.09 -21.11 -4.89
CA PRO A 556 6.29 -20.49 -5.45
C PRO A 556 6.00 -19.54 -6.61
N VAL A 557 6.71 -18.42 -6.68
CA VAL A 557 6.68 -17.50 -7.83
C VAL A 557 7.80 -17.80 -8.84
N PRO A 558 7.62 -17.51 -10.14
CA PRO A 558 8.71 -17.54 -11.12
C PRO A 558 9.63 -16.32 -10.96
N SER A 559 10.88 -16.44 -11.43
CA SER A 559 11.90 -15.37 -11.38
C SER A 559 11.73 -14.31 -12.48
N TYR A 560 10.49 -13.87 -12.72
CA TYR A 560 10.18 -12.80 -13.66
C TYR A 560 10.53 -11.43 -13.06
N THR A 561 11.17 -10.55 -13.84
CA THR A 561 11.42 -9.15 -13.43
C THR A 561 10.33 -8.19 -13.89
N ASP A 562 9.37 -8.71 -14.66
CA ASP A 562 8.43 -7.95 -15.49
C ASP A 562 7.06 -8.66 -15.57
N MET A 563 6.59 -9.22 -14.45
CA MET A 563 5.28 -9.88 -14.40
C MET A 563 4.18 -8.87 -14.70
N LYS A 564 3.33 -9.18 -15.68
CA LYS A 564 2.17 -8.36 -16.06
C LYS A 564 0.82 -8.98 -15.69
N THR A 565 0.79 -10.25 -15.29
CA THR A 565 -0.47 -10.90 -14.90
C THR A 565 -0.26 -11.96 -13.83
N PHE A 566 -1.11 -11.93 -12.81
CA PHE A 566 -1.31 -13.00 -11.83
C PHE A 566 -2.76 -13.48 -11.93
N ALA A 567 -3.00 -14.78 -12.03
CA ALA A 567 -4.36 -15.31 -12.19
C ALA A 567 -4.62 -16.59 -11.37
N LEU A 568 -5.84 -16.70 -10.85
CA LEU A 568 -6.35 -17.87 -10.13
C LEU A 568 -7.49 -18.49 -10.92
N THR A 569 -7.37 -19.77 -11.25
CA THR A 569 -8.28 -20.49 -12.13
C THR A 569 -9.00 -21.62 -11.41
N LEU A 570 -10.32 -21.64 -11.54
CA LEU A 570 -11.19 -22.75 -11.16
C LEU A 570 -11.44 -23.62 -12.40
N GLY A 571 -10.93 -24.86 -12.37
CA GLY A 571 -11.02 -25.81 -13.49
C GLY A 571 -12.35 -26.55 -13.63
N GLU A 572 -13.36 -26.19 -12.82
CA GLU A 572 -14.69 -26.80 -12.84
C GLU A 572 -15.80 -25.77 -12.57
N ASN A 573 -17.06 -26.16 -12.80
CA ASN A 573 -18.20 -25.31 -12.47
C ASN A 573 -18.35 -25.16 -10.95
N GLY A 574 -18.48 -23.94 -10.46
CA GLY A 574 -18.57 -23.65 -9.04
C GLY A 574 -18.27 -22.18 -8.73
N THR A 575 -18.04 -21.88 -7.46
CA THR A 575 -17.59 -20.57 -7.00
C THR A 575 -16.20 -20.67 -6.40
N LEU A 576 -15.41 -19.61 -6.55
CA LEU A 576 -14.10 -19.41 -5.93
C LEU A 576 -14.07 -18.00 -5.34
N GLU A 577 -14.19 -17.90 -4.02
CA GLU A 577 -13.94 -16.63 -3.32
C GLU A 577 -12.41 -16.49 -3.10
N ILE A 578 -11.89 -15.27 -3.27
CA ILE A 578 -10.45 -14.94 -3.27
C ILE A 578 -10.23 -13.72 -2.39
N ALA A 579 -9.27 -13.80 -1.48
CA ALA A 579 -8.85 -12.72 -0.58
C ALA A 579 -7.33 -12.76 -0.35
N ASP A 580 -6.77 -11.71 0.25
CA ASP A 580 -5.41 -11.67 0.81
C ASP A 580 -4.28 -12.09 -0.14
N ILE A 581 -4.27 -11.53 -1.35
CA ILE A 581 -3.20 -11.74 -2.34
C ILE A 581 -1.98 -10.89 -1.97
N ALA A 582 -0.82 -11.53 -1.81
CA ALA A 582 0.48 -10.89 -1.61
C ALA A 582 1.59 -11.67 -2.31
N PHE A 583 2.60 -10.96 -2.80
CA PHE A 583 3.89 -11.57 -3.11
C PHE A 583 4.76 -11.42 -1.88
N VAL A 584 5.09 -12.55 -1.28
CA VAL A 584 5.90 -12.59 -0.08
C VAL A 584 7.24 -13.15 -0.48
N ASN A 585 8.26 -12.60 0.12
CA ASN A 585 9.46 -13.37 0.27
C ASN A 585 9.29 -14.16 1.55
N ASN A 586 8.97 -15.44 1.45
CA ASN A 586 9.03 -16.32 2.62
C ASN A 586 10.48 -16.49 3.13
N ASP A 587 11.45 -15.96 2.38
CA ASP A 587 12.85 -15.87 2.75
C ASP A 587 13.16 -14.50 3.41
N SER A 588 12.20 -13.55 3.40
CA SER A 588 12.29 -12.26 4.10
C SER A 588 10.94 -11.74 4.62
N ASN A 589 10.61 -12.07 5.88
CA ASN A 589 9.84 -11.13 6.73
C ASN A 589 10.72 -9.90 6.92
N GLY A 590 10.30 -8.74 6.44
CA GLY A 590 11.15 -7.55 6.43
C GLY A 590 11.61 -7.12 7.82
N GLY A 591 12.82 -6.57 7.80
CA GLY A 591 13.85 -6.87 8.76
C GLY A 591 14.89 -7.73 8.05
N THR A 592 16.12 -7.26 7.90
CA THR A 592 17.26 -8.04 7.39
C THR A 592 17.68 -9.17 8.35
N ASP A 593 16.79 -9.57 9.25
CA ASP A 593 17.04 -10.51 10.31
C ASP A 593 15.98 -11.60 10.13
N ALA A 594 16.44 -12.83 9.86
CA ALA A 594 15.60 -14.00 10.00
C ALA A 594 14.86 -13.93 11.35
N PRO A 595 13.62 -14.44 11.47
CA PRO A 595 12.92 -14.43 12.74
C PRO A 595 13.84 -14.98 13.83
N GLU A 596 13.87 -14.36 15.01
CA GLU A 596 14.70 -14.82 16.14
C GLU A 596 14.50 -16.31 16.44
N THR A 597 13.35 -16.88 16.03
CA THR A 597 13.02 -18.30 16.14
C THR A 597 12.27 -18.82 14.91
N GLY A 598 12.80 -19.83 14.25
CA GLY A 598 12.18 -20.68 13.23
C GLY A 598 11.56 -21.94 13.85
N TYR A 599 10.24 -22.06 13.86
CA TYR A 599 9.49 -23.20 14.38
C TYR A 599 9.38 -24.32 13.35
N VAL A 600 9.92 -25.51 13.68
CA VAL A 600 9.75 -26.75 12.91
C VAL A 600 8.52 -27.51 13.40
N LEU A 601 8.39 -27.63 14.72
CA LEU A 601 7.31 -28.34 15.42
C LEU A 601 7.13 -27.73 16.82
N TYR A 602 6.21 -26.78 17.02
CA TYR A 602 6.17 -26.02 18.29
C TYR A 602 4.76 -25.78 18.85
N THR A 603 4.63 -25.88 20.17
CA THR A 603 3.36 -25.74 20.88
C THR A 603 2.76 -24.36 20.72
N GLY A 604 1.59 -24.31 20.08
CA GLY A 604 0.81 -23.08 19.93
C GLY A 604 1.44 -22.03 19.01
N GLN A 605 2.44 -22.41 18.20
CA GLN A 605 3.04 -21.56 17.17
C GLN A 605 2.82 -22.21 15.80
N GLU A 606 2.60 -21.39 14.78
CA GLU A 606 2.54 -21.87 13.40
C GLU A 606 3.95 -22.25 12.91
N THR A 607 4.06 -23.40 12.23
CA THR A 607 5.33 -23.85 11.64
C THR A 607 5.75 -22.90 10.53
N ASN A 608 6.95 -22.34 10.63
CA ASN A 608 7.55 -21.46 9.62
C ASN A 608 8.87 -22.03 9.03
N ILE A 609 9.38 -23.14 9.57
CA ILE A 609 10.39 -23.98 8.93
C ILE A 609 9.71 -25.25 8.45
N VAL A 610 9.38 -25.29 7.15
CA VAL A 610 8.59 -26.37 6.54
C VAL A 610 9.51 -27.34 5.81
N PHE A 611 9.41 -28.63 6.17
CA PHE A 611 10.08 -29.73 5.47
C PHE A 611 9.10 -30.45 4.55
N GLU A 612 9.61 -31.00 3.44
CA GLU A 612 8.81 -31.74 2.46
C GLU A 612 8.16 -33.01 3.05
N ASP A 613 8.87 -33.67 3.96
CA ASP A 613 8.48 -34.97 4.49
C ASP A 613 9.01 -35.18 5.92
N VAL A 614 8.29 -35.99 6.70
CA VAL A 614 8.75 -36.49 8.00
C VAL A 614 8.91 -37.99 7.91
N GLN A 615 10.16 -38.43 7.96
CA GLN A 615 10.56 -39.81 7.78
C GLN A 615 10.90 -40.49 9.10
N VAL A 616 10.76 -41.81 9.08
CA VAL A 616 11.14 -42.69 10.19
C VAL A 616 12.15 -43.69 9.70
N TRP A 617 13.27 -43.80 10.41
CA TRP A 617 14.38 -44.64 10.00
C TRP A 617 14.54 -45.88 10.91
N ASN A 618 15.16 -46.91 10.34
CA ASN A 618 15.48 -48.20 11.00
C ASN A 618 14.28 -48.95 11.62
N ASN A 619 13.14 -48.95 10.93
CA ASN A 619 11.91 -49.65 11.37
C ASN A 619 11.35 -49.21 12.73
N ALA A 620 11.71 -48.01 13.21
CA ALA A 620 11.06 -47.44 14.38
C ALA A 620 9.56 -47.18 14.13
N GLY A 621 8.76 -47.11 15.19
CA GLY A 621 7.39 -46.61 15.13
C GLY A 621 7.37 -45.10 15.37
N LEU A 622 6.49 -44.37 14.69
CA LEU A 622 6.23 -42.96 14.98
C LEU A 622 4.73 -42.76 15.14
N SER A 623 4.34 -42.10 16.22
CA SER A 623 2.96 -41.71 16.45
C SER A 623 2.89 -40.34 17.10
N GLU A 624 1.78 -39.65 16.91
CA GLU A 624 1.49 -38.42 17.64
C GLU A 624 0.73 -38.77 18.93
N VAL A 625 1.21 -38.28 20.07
CA VAL A 625 0.62 -38.57 21.38
C VAL A 625 -0.03 -37.33 21.97
N ALA A 626 -1.26 -37.48 22.47
CA ALA A 626 -1.97 -36.39 23.12
C ALA A 626 -1.27 -36.00 24.43
N ASN A 627 -0.98 -34.71 24.60
CA ASN A 627 -0.32 -34.16 25.77
C ASN A 627 -0.95 -32.79 26.11
N ASP A 628 -1.22 -32.56 27.40
CA ASP A 628 -1.92 -31.36 27.86
C ASP A 628 -0.99 -30.13 27.97
N LEU A 629 0.33 -30.33 27.94
CA LEU A 629 1.35 -29.27 28.03
C LEU A 629 1.95 -28.91 26.68
N TYR A 630 2.20 -29.90 25.82
CA TYR A 630 2.82 -29.71 24.52
C TYR A 630 1.95 -30.32 23.42
N ASN A 631 1.79 -29.63 22.29
CA ASN A 631 1.00 -30.12 21.17
C ASN A 631 1.46 -29.47 19.85
N PRO A 632 1.95 -30.24 18.86
CA PRO A 632 2.02 -31.71 18.81
C PRO A 632 3.21 -32.32 19.57
N VAL A 633 3.10 -33.59 19.96
CA VAL A 633 4.21 -34.41 20.50
C VAL A 633 4.40 -35.65 19.64
N LEU A 634 5.62 -35.85 19.15
CA LEU A 634 5.99 -37.04 18.37
C LEU A 634 6.64 -38.08 19.28
N GLU A 635 6.07 -39.28 19.35
CA GLU A 635 6.63 -40.43 20.06
C GLU A 635 7.29 -41.39 19.07
N LEU A 636 8.60 -41.58 19.23
CA LEU A 636 9.42 -42.53 18.48
C LEU A 636 9.66 -43.81 19.32
N ASP A 637 9.19 -44.95 18.82
CA ASP A 637 9.35 -46.29 19.41
C ASP A 637 10.50 -47.05 18.74
N VAL A 638 11.57 -47.37 19.48
CA VAL A 638 12.76 -48.05 18.95
C VAL A 638 12.90 -49.47 19.51
N THR A 639 12.86 -50.47 18.63
CA THR A 639 13.03 -51.90 18.99
C THR A 639 14.30 -52.55 18.46
N ASP A 640 14.93 -51.94 17.45
CA ASP A 640 16.00 -52.55 16.64
C ASP A 640 17.36 -51.83 16.79
N GLY A 641 17.70 -51.45 18.02
CA GLY A 641 19.00 -50.92 18.44
C GLY A 641 19.14 -49.41 18.29
N TRP A 642 18.62 -48.81 17.22
CA TRP A 642 18.53 -47.37 17.04
C TRP A 642 17.32 -46.99 16.18
N GLY A 643 16.87 -45.75 16.24
CA GLY A 643 15.81 -45.23 15.38
C GLY A 643 15.88 -43.72 15.29
N ALA A 644 15.27 -43.14 14.26
CA ALA A 644 15.24 -41.69 14.09
C ALA A 644 13.89 -41.21 13.56
N VAL A 645 13.51 -40.02 13.99
CA VAL A 645 12.56 -39.15 13.30
C VAL A 645 13.37 -38.10 12.54
N ALA A 646 13.10 -37.94 11.25
CA ALA A 646 13.87 -37.09 10.35
C ALA A 646 12.94 -36.17 9.55
N TRP A 647 13.13 -34.87 9.69
CA TRP A 647 12.50 -33.87 8.84
C TRP A 647 13.39 -33.69 7.59
N VAL A 648 12.82 -33.94 6.42
CA VAL A 648 13.56 -34.06 5.15
C VAL A 648 12.99 -33.07 4.12
N SER A 649 13.88 -32.34 3.45
CA SER A 649 13.59 -31.41 2.36
C SER A 649 14.64 -31.57 1.27
N SER A 650 14.49 -32.60 0.43
CA SER A 650 15.51 -33.00 -0.54
C SER A 650 15.40 -32.26 -1.88
N SER A 651 14.20 -31.78 -2.23
CA SER A 651 13.97 -31.06 -3.49
C SER A 651 14.08 -29.55 -3.31
N ASN A 652 13.74 -29.06 -2.11
CA ASN A 652 13.78 -27.66 -1.69
C ASN A 652 14.62 -27.53 -0.39
N PRO A 653 15.96 -27.48 -0.49
CA PRO A 653 16.83 -27.32 0.66
C PRO A 653 16.51 -26.03 1.42
N ILE A 654 16.63 -26.07 2.75
CA ILE A 654 16.25 -24.98 3.65
C ILE A 654 17.50 -24.19 4.06
N ASP A 655 17.46 -22.87 3.96
CA ASP A 655 18.51 -22.02 4.53
C ASP A 655 18.30 -21.88 6.04
N ILE A 656 19.23 -22.41 6.83
CA ILE A 656 19.27 -22.25 8.29
C ILE A 656 20.49 -21.44 8.75
N SER A 657 21.21 -20.80 7.83
CA SER A 657 22.47 -20.10 8.12
C SER A 657 22.30 -18.90 9.06
N SER A 658 21.07 -18.41 9.19
CA SER A 658 20.66 -17.34 10.09
C SER A 658 20.31 -17.82 11.50
N TYR A 659 20.28 -19.13 11.78
CA TYR A 659 20.04 -19.67 13.11
C TYR A 659 21.30 -20.30 13.68
N SER A 660 21.58 -20.06 14.95
CA SER A 660 22.79 -20.59 15.60
C SER A 660 22.52 -21.79 16.49
N HIS A 661 21.29 -22.03 16.93
CA HIS A 661 20.96 -23.13 17.85
C HIS A 661 19.62 -23.81 17.55
N ALA A 662 19.55 -25.13 17.71
CA ALA A 662 18.29 -25.87 17.76
C ALA A 662 17.83 -25.98 19.21
N GLN A 663 16.61 -25.53 19.49
CA GLN A 663 15.88 -25.78 20.72
C GLN A 663 14.88 -26.92 20.51
N PHE A 664 14.80 -27.84 21.46
CA PHE A 664 13.80 -28.91 21.46
C PHE A 664 13.59 -29.47 22.85
N LYS A 665 12.41 -30.04 23.10
CA LYS A 665 12.08 -30.74 24.33
C LYS A 665 12.02 -32.23 24.05
N VAL A 666 12.62 -33.02 24.93
CA VAL A 666 12.62 -34.48 24.85
C VAL A 666 12.25 -35.14 26.16
N ARG A 667 11.60 -36.30 26.07
CA ARG A 667 11.38 -37.20 27.21
C ARG A 667 11.78 -38.62 26.82
N THR A 668 12.76 -39.17 27.52
CA THR A 668 13.30 -40.52 27.27
C THR A 668 14.07 -41.03 28.49
N ASP A 669 14.20 -42.36 28.63
CA ASP A 669 15.05 -43.02 29.63
C ASP A 669 16.54 -43.05 29.23
N ALA A 670 16.88 -42.63 28.00
CA ALA A 670 18.26 -42.52 27.54
C ALA A 670 18.99 -41.33 28.19
N SER A 671 20.29 -41.46 28.43
CA SER A 671 21.10 -40.34 28.94
C SER A 671 21.55 -39.36 27.85
N VAL A 672 21.38 -39.72 26.57
CA VAL A 672 21.89 -38.97 25.41
C VAL A 672 20.84 -39.02 24.29
N VAL A 673 20.72 -37.92 23.54
CA VAL A 673 20.04 -37.84 22.25
C VAL A 673 21.03 -37.39 21.19
N ARG A 674 20.96 -37.98 20.00
CA ARG A 674 21.83 -37.60 18.87
C ARG A 674 21.07 -36.74 17.87
N LEU A 675 21.70 -35.69 17.37
CA LEU A 675 21.25 -34.98 16.17
C LEU A 675 22.11 -35.38 14.98
N SER A 676 21.50 -35.50 13.80
CA SER A 676 22.16 -35.67 12.51
C SER A 676 21.58 -34.64 11.53
N ILE A 677 22.44 -33.79 11.00
CA ILE A 677 22.07 -32.62 10.20
C ILE A 677 22.83 -32.69 8.88
N GLN A 678 22.11 -32.71 7.75
CA GLN A 678 22.68 -32.90 6.41
C GLN A 678 22.33 -31.73 5.50
N SER A 679 23.23 -31.39 4.58
CA SER A 679 23.06 -30.31 3.60
C SER A 679 23.38 -30.83 2.19
N LEU A 680 23.07 -30.06 1.14
CA LEU A 680 23.48 -30.41 -0.23
C LEU A 680 24.98 -30.22 -0.47
N SER A 681 25.57 -29.18 0.11
CA SER A 681 26.94 -28.73 -0.21
C SER A 681 27.99 -29.09 0.84
N GLN A 682 27.60 -29.40 2.08
CA GLN A 682 28.49 -29.65 3.22
C GLN A 682 28.31 -31.06 3.80
N ASP A 683 29.36 -31.56 4.48
CA ASP A 683 29.34 -32.87 5.14
C ASP A 683 28.32 -32.92 6.29
N GLU A 684 27.78 -34.11 6.56
CA GLU A 684 26.86 -34.36 7.69
C GLU A 684 27.48 -33.95 9.03
N VAL A 685 26.73 -33.20 9.83
CA VAL A 685 27.06 -32.88 11.22
C VAL A 685 26.21 -33.75 12.14
N ALA A 686 26.85 -34.69 12.84
CA ALA A 686 26.18 -35.60 13.75
C ALA A 686 26.82 -35.59 15.13
N ASN A 687 26.07 -35.16 16.16
CA ASN A 687 26.56 -34.95 17.53
C ASN A 687 25.68 -35.63 18.57
N ASP A 688 26.30 -36.14 19.63
CA ASP A 688 25.65 -36.72 20.80
C ASP A 688 25.54 -35.67 21.91
N TYR A 689 24.32 -35.38 22.38
CA TYR A 689 24.07 -34.41 23.45
C TYR A 689 23.57 -35.12 24.71
N SER A 690 24.26 -34.89 25.83
CA SER A 690 23.87 -35.44 27.12
C SER A 690 22.65 -34.70 27.64
N LEU A 691 21.59 -35.41 28.07
CA LEU A 691 20.41 -34.76 28.63
C LEU A 691 20.69 -34.01 29.93
N SER A 692 21.83 -34.29 30.59
CA SER A 692 22.29 -33.51 31.74
C SER A 692 22.72 -32.08 31.38
N GLN A 693 22.93 -31.77 30.10
CA GLN A 693 23.25 -30.42 29.61
C GLN A 693 21.98 -29.58 29.42
N GLY A 694 20.81 -30.23 29.32
CA GLY A 694 19.53 -29.55 29.17
C GLY A 694 18.91 -29.10 30.49
N THR A 695 17.92 -28.23 30.39
CA THR A 695 17.12 -27.79 31.55
C THR A 695 16.04 -28.82 31.84
N ALA A 696 16.09 -29.42 33.04
CA ALA A 696 15.06 -30.35 33.49
C ALA A 696 13.72 -29.62 33.72
N LEU A 697 12.65 -30.15 33.12
CA LEU A 697 11.28 -29.66 33.22
C LEU A 697 10.41 -30.62 34.05
N THR A 698 9.15 -30.24 34.26
CA THR A 698 8.16 -31.10 34.93
C THR A 698 7.87 -32.37 34.13
N ASP A 699 7.43 -33.43 34.81
CA ASP A 699 7.00 -34.71 34.20
C ASP A 699 8.04 -35.43 33.33
N GLY A 700 9.34 -35.21 33.61
CA GLY A 700 10.46 -35.93 33.01
C GLY A 700 10.95 -35.37 31.68
N TRP A 701 10.42 -34.23 31.24
CA TRP A 701 10.90 -33.52 30.05
C TRP A 701 12.23 -32.83 30.31
N VAL A 702 13.04 -32.70 29.26
CA VAL A 702 14.29 -31.94 29.26
C VAL A 702 14.25 -30.99 28.07
N GLN A 703 14.45 -29.70 28.31
CA GLN A 703 14.67 -28.71 27.25
C GLN A 703 16.14 -28.68 26.88
N MET A 704 16.43 -28.99 25.63
CA MET A 704 17.74 -28.94 25.03
C MET A 704 17.84 -27.69 24.17
N GLU A 705 19.01 -27.08 24.19
CA GLU A 705 19.42 -26.03 23.26
C GLU A 705 20.84 -26.38 22.84
N VAL A 706 21.05 -26.60 21.54
CA VAL A 706 22.32 -27.11 21.01
C VAL A 706 22.70 -26.39 19.72
N PRO A 707 23.98 -26.25 19.38
CA PRO A 707 24.38 -25.52 18.18
C PRO A 707 23.83 -26.14 16.88
N LEU A 708 23.44 -25.27 15.94
CA LEU A 708 23.13 -25.59 14.55
C LEU A 708 24.31 -25.22 13.65
N PRO A 709 24.65 -26.03 12.63
CA PRO A 709 25.56 -25.60 11.60
C PRO A 709 24.88 -24.56 10.69
N ALA A 710 25.64 -23.54 10.27
CA ALA A 710 25.15 -22.46 9.41
C ALA A 710 24.99 -22.90 7.94
N PHE A 711 24.16 -23.90 7.69
CA PHE A 711 23.89 -24.43 6.35
C PHE A 711 22.91 -23.54 5.60
N THR A 712 23.27 -23.15 4.39
CA THR A 712 22.34 -22.43 3.48
C THR A 712 21.47 -23.38 2.65
N ASP A 713 21.68 -24.69 2.79
CA ASP A 713 21.04 -25.73 1.98
C ASP A 713 20.78 -27.03 2.77
N LEU A 714 20.21 -26.90 3.97
CA LEU A 714 19.79 -28.02 4.83
C LEU A 714 18.81 -28.93 4.07
N THR A 715 19.13 -30.22 4.04
CA THR A 715 18.26 -31.26 3.44
C THR A 715 17.62 -32.17 4.47
N THR A 716 18.26 -32.38 5.62
CA THR A 716 17.74 -33.27 6.67
C THR A 716 18.12 -32.79 8.06
N PHE A 717 17.14 -32.71 8.96
CA PHE A 717 17.35 -32.59 10.40
C PHE A 717 16.76 -33.84 11.07
N ALA A 718 17.59 -34.65 11.73
CA ALA A 718 17.16 -35.93 12.31
C ALA A 718 17.52 -36.03 13.79
N MET A 719 16.55 -36.47 14.59
CA MET A 719 16.73 -36.81 16.01
C MET A 719 16.79 -38.33 16.17
N VAL A 720 17.91 -38.81 16.72
CA VAL A 720 18.26 -40.23 16.76
C VAL A 720 18.31 -40.71 18.21
N LEU A 721 17.56 -41.78 18.50
CA LEU A 721 17.70 -42.55 19.74
C LEU A 721 18.59 -43.77 19.45
N SER A 722 19.78 -43.80 20.05
CA SER A 722 20.82 -44.82 19.80
C SER A 722 20.68 -46.10 20.64
N GLN A 723 19.51 -46.35 21.20
CA GLN A 723 19.19 -47.54 22.00
C GLN A 723 17.70 -47.93 21.86
N ASN A 724 17.34 -49.13 22.30
CA ASN A 724 15.92 -49.51 22.42
C ASN A 724 15.23 -48.68 23.51
N GLY A 725 14.02 -48.22 23.25
CA GLY A 725 13.23 -47.39 24.16
C GLY A 725 12.30 -46.44 23.41
N THR A 726 11.72 -45.50 24.15
CA THR A 726 10.88 -44.43 23.60
C THR A 726 11.63 -43.09 23.64
N LEU A 727 11.40 -42.27 22.63
CA LEU A 727 11.81 -40.86 22.59
C LEU A 727 10.60 -40.02 22.19
N GLU A 728 10.07 -39.25 23.13
CA GLU A 728 9.09 -38.21 22.81
C GLU A 728 9.80 -36.90 22.51
N VAL A 729 9.34 -36.19 21.47
CA VAL A 729 9.89 -34.92 20.98
C VAL A 729 8.78 -33.89 20.88
N ALA A 730 9.05 -32.69 21.39
CA ALA A 730 8.17 -31.52 21.32
C ALA A 730 8.98 -30.23 21.14
N ASP A 731 8.32 -29.15 20.71
CA ASP A 731 8.89 -27.79 20.67
C ASP A 731 10.24 -27.67 19.97
N VAL A 732 10.37 -28.28 18.78
CA VAL A 732 11.53 -28.17 17.90
C VAL A 732 11.51 -26.82 17.18
N ALA A 733 12.53 -26.00 17.42
CA ALA A 733 12.74 -24.72 16.78
C ALA A 733 14.23 -24.44 16.57
N TYR A 734 14.53 -23.56 15.62
CA TYR A 734 15.86 -23.01 15.36
C TYR A 734 15.86 -21.57 15.84
N VAL A 735 16.87 -21.14 16.59
CA VAL A 735 16.94 -19.79 17.16
C VAL A 735 18.20 -19.09 16.71
N ASN A 736 18.08 -17.80 16.39
CA ASN A 736 19.19 -16.92 16.13
C ASN A 736 19.59 -16.23 17.43
N LYS A 737 20.83 -16.44 17.88
CA LYS A 737 21.38 -15.73 19.04
C LYS A 737 22.46 -14.70 18.69
N ASP A 738 22.69 -14.44 17.40
CA ASP A 738 23.88 -13.73 16.91
C ASP A 738 23.60 -12.38 16.20
N ASN A 739 22.35 -11.89 16.14
CA ASN A 739 22.05 -10.59 15.52
C ASN A 739 22.07 -9.38 16.48
N GLY A 740 23.09 -8.51 16.33
CA GLY A 740 22.83 -7.07 16.19
C GLY A 740 22.86 -6.14 17.41
N GLY A 741 23.32 -6.56 18.59
CA GLY A 741 23.74 -5.63 19.65
C GLY A 741 25.18 -5.17 19.42
N SER A 742 25.51 -3.90 19.69
CA SER A 742 26.91 -3.54 19.98
C SER A 742 27.46 -4.59 20.96
N ALA A 743 28.64 -5.16 20.69
CA ALA A 743 29.26 -6.13 21.60
C ALA A 743 29.05 -5.65 23.04
N PRO A 744 28.46 -6.47 23.92
CA PRO A 744 28.00 -6.00 25.21
C PRO A 744 29.15 -5.33 25.95
N GLU A 745 28.89 -4.26 26.70
CA GLU A 745 29.93 -3.54 27.44
C GLU A 745 30.80 -4.49 28.29
N VAL A 746 30.20 -5.61 28.72
CA VAL A 746 30.86 -6.75 29.33
C VAL A 746 30.40 -8.07 28.68
N GLY A 747 31.35 -8.84 28.17
CA GLY A 747 31.17 -10.21 27.68
C GLY A 747 31.34 -11.21 28.82
N TYR A 748 30.25 -11.59 29.48
CA TYR A 748 30.19 -12.61 30.52
C TYR A 748 30.37 -14.01 29.94
N ILE A 749 31.48 -14.66 30.32
CA ILE A 749 31.80 -16.06 29.96
C ILE A 749 31.33 -16.99 31.08
N LEU A 750 31.67 -16.64 32.32
CA LEU A 750 31.31 -17.36 33.55
C LEU A 750 31.18 -16.35 34.70
N TYR A 751 29.97 -15.86 35.01
CA TYR A 751 29.83 -14.73 35.94
C TYR A 751 28.72 -14.87 36.96
N THR A 752 28.98 -14.39 38.19
CA THR A 752 28.04 -14.50 39.31
C THR A 752 26.79 -13.69 39.08
N GLY A 753 25.65 -14.40 39.01
CA GLY A 753 24.32 -13.79 38.88
C GLY A 753 24.09 -13.06 37.56
N GLN A 754 24.91 -13.33 36.54
CA GLN A 754 24.72 -12.84 35.18
C GLN A 754 24.62 -14.05 34.24
N GLU A 755 23.72 -13.98 33.28
CA GLU A 755 23.64 -14.98 32.21
C GLU A 755 24.85 -14.85 31.28
N THR A 756 25.39 -15.99 30.83
CA THR A 756 26.49 -16.02 29.87
C THR A 756 26.02 -15.38 28.56
N ASN A 757 26.73 -14.34 28.10
CA ASN A 757 26.44 -13.63 26.85
C ASN A 757 27.62 -13.64 25.86
N LEU A 758 28.76 -14.21 26.26
CA LEU A 758 29.90 -14.49 25.39
C LEU A 758 30.21 -15.99 25.47
N VAL A 759 29.74 -16.73 24.46
CA VAL A 759 29.71 -18.19 24.46
C VAL A 759 30.92 -18.75 23.72
N PHE A 760 31.54 -19.78 24.30
CA PHE A 760 32.60 -20.57 23.68
C PHE A 760 32.06 -21.96 23.35
N ASP A 761 32.50 -22.55 22.24
CA ASP A 761 32.07 -23.89 21.80
C ASP A 761 32.26 -24.98 22.86
N ASP A 762 33.32 -24.87 23.67
CA ASP A 762 33.72 -25.91 24.63
C ASP A 762 34.54 -25.34 25.82
N VAL A 763 34.48 -26.02 26.97
CA VAL A 763 35.36 -25.79 28.12
C VAL A 763 36.26 -27.01 28.32
N GLN A 764 37.53 -26.82 28.02
CA GLN A 764 38.53 -27.86 27.97
C GLN A 764 39.48 -27.83 29.16
N VAL A 765 40.00 -29.02 29.47
CA VAL A 765 41.02 -29.21 30.49
C VAL A 765 42.20 -29.90 29.86
N TRP A 766 43.38 -29.29 29.99
CA TRP A 766 44.57 -29.77 29.30
C TRP A 766 45.57 -30.44 30.25
N ASN A 767 46.39 -31.32 29.69
CA ASN A 767 47.45 -32.07 30.36
C ASN A 767 47.00 -32.93 31.56
N ASN A 768 45.84 -33.60 31.43
CA ASN A 768 45.27 -34.47 32.46
C ASN A 768 45.01 -33.77 33.82
N ALA A 769 44.85 -32.44 33.82
CA ALA A 769 44.36 -31.74 34.99
C ALA A 769 42.93 -32.19 35.35
N GLY A 770 42.57 -32.13 36.62
CA GLY A 770 41.22 -32.41 37.09
C GLY A 770 40.38 -31.13 37.10
N LEU A 771 39.14 -31.22 36.63
CA LEU A 771 38.14 -30.16 36.73
C LEU A 771 37.00 -30.64 37.63
N GLY A 772 36.59 -29.79 38.57
CA GLY A 772 35.44 -30.02 39.43
C GLY A 772 34.73 -28.73 39.78
N ASP A 773 33.51 -28.85 40.27
CA ASP A 773 32.74 -27.71 40.77
C ASP A 773 33.16 -27.41 42.20
N ALA A 774 33.43 -26.14 42.49
CA ALA A 774 33.62 -25.66 43.85
C ALA A 774 32.40 -24.86 44.29
N THR A 775 32.05 -24.96 45.57
CA THR A 775 30.97 -24.16 46.16
C THR A 775 31.56 -22.95 46.87
N SER A 776 31.11 -21.76 46.50
CA SER A 776 31.42 -20.51 47.21
C SER A 776 30.12 -19.84 47.64
N ASP A 777 30.09 -19.30 48.86
CA ASP A 777 28.97 -18.50 49.35
C ASP A 777 28.92 -17.09 48.71
N LEU A 778 29.99 -16.69 48.00
CA LEU A 778 30.17 -15.37 47.40
C LEU A 778 30.01 -15.37 45.88
N TYR A 779 30.44 -16.44 45.20
CA TYR A 779 30.47 -16.52 43.75
C TYR A 779 29.81 -17.82 43.28
N ASN A 780 29.06 -17.76 42.19
CA ASN A 780 28.41 -18.93 41.59
C ASN A 780 28.07 -18.63 40.13
N PRO A 781 28.58 -19.39 39.14
CA PRO A 781 29.39 -20.62 39.27
C PRO A 781 30.87 -20.41 39.62
N VAL A 782 31.52 -21.44 40.19
CA VAL A 782 32.97 -21.48 40.46
C VAL A 782 33.55 -22.81 39.96
N LEU A 783 34.60 -22.72 39.14
CA LEU A 783 35.31 -23.89 38.63
C LEU A 783 36.63 -24.08 39.39
N GLU A 784 36.96 -25.33 39.72
CA GLU A 784 38.23 -25.70 40.36
C GLU A 784 39.08 -26.55 39.43
N LEU A 785 40.29 -26.07 39.14
CA LEU A 785 41.31 -26.83 38.41
C LEU A 785 42.35 -27.38 39.39
N THR A 786 42.65 -28.67 39.31
CA THR A 786 43.73 -29.33 40.08
C THR A 786 44.79 -29.93 39.15
N VAL A 787 46.05 -29.58 39.38
CA VAL A 787 47.21 -30.00 38.57
C VAL A 787 48.18 -30.82 39.42
N THR A 788 48.43 -32.07 39.01
CA THR A 788 49.34 -32.99 39.71
C THR A 788 50.57 -33.41 38.91
N ASP A 789 50.65 -33.07 37.62
CA ASP A 789 51.70 -33.52 36.70
C ASP A 789 52.38 -32.38 35.92
N GLY A 790 52.94 -31.43 36.68
CA GLY A 790 53.82 -30.37 36.19
C GLY A 790 53.06 -29.12 35.73
N TRP A 791 52.18 -29.23 34.75
CA TRP A 791 51.38 -28.10 34.26
C TRP A 791 49.96 -28.53 33.91
N GLY A 792 49.03 -27.59 33.84
CA GLY A 792 47.66 -27.86 33.41
C GLY A 792 46.91 -26.56 33.12
N ALA A 793 45.85 -26.64 32.32
CA ALA A 793 45.09 -25.47 31.91
C ALA A 793 43.59 -25.74 31.97
N LEU A 794 42.84 -24.69 32.30
CA LEU A 794 41.42 -24.56 32.02
C LEU A 794 41.27 -23.60 30.84
N ALA A 795 40.64 -24.06 29.77
CA ALA A 795 40.53 -23.32 28.52
C ALA A 795 39.09 -23.23 28.05
N TRP A 796 38.65 -22.03 27.68
CA TRP A 796 37.44 -21.82 26.91
C TRP A 796 37.83 -21.79 25.43
N SER A 797 37.28 -22.72 24.64
CA SER A 797 37.65 -22.97 23.25
C SER A 797 36.47 -22.72 22.33
N SER A 798 36.70 -21.99 21.24
CA SER A 798 35.72 -21.67 20.20
C SER A 798 36.33 -21.94 18.82
N ALA A 799 36.69 -23.19 18.57
CA ALA A 799 37.40 -23.61 17.36
C ALA A 799 36.50 -23.72 16.13
N LEU A 800 35.19 -23.89 16.32
CA LEU A 800 34.18 -23.98 15.28
C LEU A 800 33.59 -22.59 14.99
N ASN A 801 33.41 -21.77 16.02
CA ASN A 801 32.88 -20.41 15.94
C ASN A 801 33.86 -19.40 16.57
N PRO A 802 34.89 -18.93 15.83
CA PRO A 802 35.83 -17.94 16.33
C PRO A 802 35.14 -16.64 16.75
N ILE A 803 35.56 -16.09 17.89
CA ILE A 803 34.89 -14.96 18.55
C ILE A 803 35.62 -13.65 18.22
N ASP A 804 34.90 -12.64 17.75
CA ASP A 804 35.43 -11.28 17.63
C ASP A 804 35.48 -10.62 19.02
N VAL A 805 36.70 -10.34 19.50
CA VAL A 805 36.93 -9.68 20.79
C VAL A 805 37.53 -8.28 20.65
N THR A 806 37.53 -7.71 19.45
CA THR A 806 38.11 -6.37 19.14
C THR A 806 37.45 -5.23 19.92
N SER A 807 36.24 -5.46 20.43
CA SER A 807 35.48 -4.51 21.26
C SER A 807 35.87 -4.51 22.74
N TYR A 808 36.67 -5.48 23.19
CA TYR A 808 37.13 -5.61 24.58
C TYR A 808 38.61 -5.34 24.70
N THR A 809 39.00 -4.65 25.77
CA THR A 809 40.41 -4.31 26.00
C THR A 809 41.07 -5.19 27.06
N HIS A 810 40.29 -5.85 27.92
CA HIS A 810 40.80 -6.64 29.03
C HIS A 810 39.98 -7.91 29.32
N ALA A 811 40.65 -8.97 29.76
CA ALA A 811 40.04 -10.09 30.45
C ALA A 811 40.03 -9.85 31.96
N ARG A 812 38.87 -9.96 32.59
CA ARG A 812 38.67 -9.82 34.04
C ARG A 812 38.18 -11.13 34.61
N PHE A 813 38.82 -11.62 35.67
CA PHE A 813 38.43 -12.84 36.37
C PHE A 813 38.94 -12.85 37.81
N LYS A 814 38.32 -13.64 38.68
CA LYS A 814 38.71 -13.80 40.08
C LYS A 814 39.36 -15.16 40.29
N LEU A 815 40.49 -15.20 40.97
CA LEU A 815 41.22 -16.42 41.32
C LEU A 815 41.38 -16.58 42.82
N LEU A 816 41.25 -17.81 43.31
CA LEU A 816 41.71 -18.24 44.62
C LEU A 816 42.73 -19.36 44.45
N THR A 817 43.99 -19.08 44.80
CA THR A 817 45.09 -20.05 44.66
C THR A 817 46.26 -19.70 45.57
N ASP A 818 47.05 -20.72 45.93
CA ASP A 818 48.30 -20.58 46.69
C ASP A 818 49.52 -20.33 45.79
N VAL A 819 49.38 -20.41 44.45
CA VAL A 819 50.50 -20.14 43.52
C VAL A 819 50.71 -18.63 43.35
N ALA A 820 51.98 -18.23 43.18
CA ALA A 820 52.33 -16.81 43.08
C ALA A 820 52.04 -16.19 41.71
N GLN A 821 51.85 -17.02 40.67
CA GLN A 821 51.65 -16.58 39.29
C GLN A 821 50.77 -17.55 38.50
N VAL A 822 50.09 -17.04 37.48
CA VAL A 822 49.37 -17.81 36.47
C VAL A 822 49.79 -17.36 35.08
N ARG A 823 49.69 -18.24 34.10
CA ARG A 823 49.88 -17.90 32.68
C ARG A 823 48.54 -17.78 32.00
N ILE A 824 48.38 -16.77 31.15
CA ILE A 824 47.22 -16.63 30.27
C ILE A 824 47.67 -16.89 28.85
N SER A 825 46.97 -17.78 28.14
CA SER A 825 47.19 -18.08 26.73
C SER A 825 45.93 -17.74 25.94
N ILE A 826 46.11 -16.96 24.87
CA ILE A 826 45.04 -16.46 24.00
C ILE A 826 45.42 -16.79 22.56
N GLN A 827 44.53 -17.45 21.83
CA GLN A 827 44.81 -17.91 20.47
C GLN A 827 43.72 -17.46 19.52
N GLY A 828 44.11 -16.91 18.36
CA GLY A 828 43.22 -16.57 17.24
C GLY A 828 43.45 -17.47 16.01
N VAL A 829 42.51 -17.47 15.07
CA VAL A 829 42.66 -18.22 13.80
C VAL A 829 43.78 -17.62 12.96
N THR A 830 43.79 -16.30 12.80
CA THR A 830 44.74 -15.59 11.93
C THR A 830 45.94 -15.00 12.68
N ASP A 831 45.75 -14.61 13.95
CA ASP A 831 46.76 -13.87 14.73
C ASP A 831 47.72 -14.75 15.56
N GLY A 832 47.49 -16.06 15.65
CA GLY A 832 48.35 -16.99 16.39
C GLY A 832 48.13 -16.98 17.91
N GLU A 833 49.12 -17.45 18.69
CA GLU A 833 49.04 -17.54 20.16
C GLU A 833 49.84 -16.40 20.84
N VAL A 834 49.20 -15.73 21.80
CA VAL A 834 49.83 -14.81 22.77
C VAL A 834 49.73 -15.45 24.15
N ALA A 835 50.89 -15.70 24.79
CA ALA A 835 50.94 -16.33 26.10
C ALA A 835 51.90 -15.63 27.06
N ASP A 836 51.38 -15.09 28.16
CA ASP A 836 52.12 -14.25 29.12
C ASP A 836 51.92 -14.71 30.58
N ASP A 837 52.97 -14.54 31.40
CA ASP A 837 52.96 -14.88 32.82
C ASP A 837 52.61 -13.66 33.68
N TYR A 838 51.61 -13.78 34.57
CA TYR A 838 51.16 -12.72 35.45
C TYR A 838 51.27 -13.11 36.92
N LEU A 839 51.95 -12.27 37.71
CA LEU A 839 52.02 -12.41 39.17
C LEU A 839 50.66 -12.06 39.79
N LEU A 840 50.19 -12.87 40.75
CA LEU A 840 48.95 -12.58 41.47
C LEU A 840 49.02 -11.28 42.28
N SER A 841 50.23 -10.82 42.64
CA SER A 841 50.45 -9.52 43.27
C SER A 841 50.09 -8.33 42.37
N ASN A 842 49.88 -8.55 41.07
CA ASN A 842 49.44 -7.52 40.13
C ASN A 842 47.90 -7.34 40.16
N GLY A 843 47.16 -8.30 40.71
CA GLY A 843 45.71 -8.23 40.86
C GLY A 843 45.28 -7.49 42.12
N THR A 844 43.99 -7.20 42.21
CA THR A 844 43.38 -6.56 43.38
C THR A 844 42.95 -7.64 44.38
N ALA A 845 43.53 -7.62 45.58
CA ALA A 845 43.15 -8.55 46.65
C ALA A 845 41.72 -8.27 47.15
N LEU A 846 40.92 -9.32 47.24
CA LEU A 846 39.54 -9.32 47.71
C LEU A 846 39.43 -10.04 49.07
N THR A 847 38.22 -10.11 49.62
CA THR A 847 37.93 -10.86 50.85
C THR A 847 38.15 -12.38 50.65
N ASP A 848 38.42 -13.08 51.75
CA ASP A 848 38.59 -14.55 51.79
C ASP A 848 39.68 -15.14 50.87
N GLY A 849 40.65 -14.32 50.48
CA GLY A 849 41.84 -14.75 49.74
C GLY A 849 41.73 -14.70 48.22
N TRP A 850 40.58 -14.31 47.68
CA TRP A 850 40.38 -14.12 46.25
C TRP A 850 41.19 -12.93 45.72
N VAL A 851 41.61 -12.99 44.47
CA VAL A 851 42.30 -11.91 43.76
C VAL A 851 41.59 -11.65 42.44
N GLN A 852 41.18 -10.41 42.18
CA GLN A 852 40.68 -9.99 40.87
C GLN A 852 41.85 -9.65 39.96
N MET A 853 41.97 -10.40 38.87
CA MET A 853 42.89 -10.15 37.77
C MET A 853 42.16 -9.38 36.67
N GLU A 854 42.82 -8.37 36.11
CA GLU A 854 42.35 -7.61 34.97
C GLU A 854 43.54 -7.39 34.04
N LEU A 855 43.53 -8.09 32.91
CA LEU A 855 44.71 -8.30 32.07
C LEU A 855 44.39 -7.89 30.63
N PRO A 856 45.35 -7.27 29.90
CA PRO A 856 45.09 -6.83 28.53
C PRO A 856 44.66 -7.99 27.63
N LEU A 857 43.66 -7.73 26.78
CA LEU A 857 43.20 -8.64 25.74
C LEU A 857 43.78 -8.20 24.38
N PRO A 858 44.33 -9.11 23.58
CA PRO A 858 44.71 -8.83 22.20
C PRO A 858 43.50 -8.49 21.31
N ASP A 859 43.70 -7.63 20.31
CA ASP A 859 42.69 -7.18 19.34
C ASP A 859 42.43 -8.25 18.27
N PHE A 860 41.88 -9.40 18.67
CA PHE A 860 41.63 -10.55 17.80
C PHE A 860 40.19 -10.53 17.30
N ALA A 861 40.01 -10.49 15.99
CA ALA A 861 38.69 -10.61 15.36
C ALA A 861 38.21 -12.06 15.25
N ASP A 862 39.04 -13.03 15.63
CA ASP A 862 38.81 -14.47 15.44
C ASP A 862 39.39 -15.33 16.58
N LEU A 863 39.15 -14.94 17.84
CA LEU A 863 39.61 -15.66 19.02
C LEU A 863 39.02 -17.08 19.07
N THR A 864 39.91 -18.07 19.19
CA THR A 864 39.56 -19.49 19.28
C THR A 864 39.84 -20.09 20.64
N THR A 865 40.69 -19.48 21.47
CA THR A 865 40.97 -20.01 22.82
C THR A 865 41.35 -18.90 23.80
N PHE A 866 40.79 -18.96 25.00
CA PHE A 866 41.24 -18.24 26.19
C PHE A 866 41.51 -19.25 27.31
N ALA A 867 42.75 -19.33 27.80
CA ALA A 867 43.16 -20.33 28.77
C ALA A 867 43.91 -19.74 29.97
N VAL A 868 43.58 -20.25 31.16
CA VAL A 868 44.31 -20.00 32.42
C VAL A 868 45.13 -21.23 32.76
N VAL A 869 46.45 -21.04 32.83
CA VAL A 869 47.44 -22.12 32.90
C VAL A 869 48.22 -22.04 34.22
N LEU A 870 48.29 -23.17 34.93
CA LEU A 870 49.26 -23.40 35.99
C LEU A 870 50.50 -24.06 35.41
N SER A 871 51.66 -23.44 35.63
CA SER A 871 52.96 -23.94 35.19
C SER A 871 53.66 -24.82 36.23
N GLU A 872 53.00 -25.10 37.36
CA GLU A 872 53.46 -25.98 38.44
C GLU A 872 52.29 -26.78 39.06
N ASN A 873 52.61 -27.79 39.86
CA ASN A 873 51.59 -28.53 40.62
C ASN A 873 50.89 -27.61 41.62
N GLY A 874 49.56 -27.70 41.68
CA GLY A 874 48.74 -26.85 42.54
C GLY A 874 47.28 -26.89 42.11
N SER A 875 46.48 -25.98 42.63
CA SER A 875 45.10 -25.79 42.21
C SER A 875 44.73 -24.32 42.20
N PHE A 876 43.74 -23.96 41.39
CA PHE A 876 43.06 -22.68 41.52
C PHE A 876 41.55 -22.89 41.43
N GLN A 877 40.81 -22.00 42.10
CA GLN A 877 39.41 -21.77 41.83
C GLN A 877 39.26 -20.48 41.02
N ILE A 878 38.39 -20.49 40.02
CA ILE A 878 38.12 -19.34 39.15
C ILE A 878 36.64 -19.02 39.12
N ALA A 879 36.32 -17.73 39.17
CA ALA A 879 34.97 -17.19 39.11
C ALA A 879 34.96 -15.84 38.37
N ASP A 880 33.78 -15.38 37.95
CA ASP A 880 33.55 -14.07 37.33
C ASP A 880 34.47 -13.75 36.15
N VAL A 881 34.59 -14.71 35.23
CA VAL A 881 35.33 -14.59 33.97
C VAL A 881 34.50 -13.78 32.96
N ALA A 882 35.04 -12.66 32.52
CA ALA A 882 34.43 -11.81 31.52
C ALA A 882 35.49 -11.04 30.70
N PHE A 883 35.12 -10.62 29.50
CA PHE A 883 35.86 -9.61 28.73
C PHE A 883 35.19 -8.25 28.90
N VAL A 884 36.01 -7.21 29.12
CA VAL A 884 35.54 -5.85 29.46
C VAL A 884 36.26 -4.81 28.62
N ASN A 885 35.58 -3.69 28.38
CA ASN A 885 36.19 -2.50 27.80
C ASN A 885 36.56 -1.50 28.91
N ALA A 886 37.82 -1.48 29.33
CA ALA A 886 38.30 -0.66 30.45
C ALA A 886 38.66 0.80 30.07
N ASP A 887 38.44 1.24 28.82
CA ASP A 887 38.75 2.59 28.35
C ASP A 887 37.55 3.57 28.42
N THR A 888 36.41 3.12 28.93
CA THR A 888 35.30 3.99 29.36
C THR A 888 35.27 4.02 30.88
N ASP A 889 35.48 5.21 31.44
CA ASP A 889 35.37 5.46 32.85
C ASP A 889 33.92 5.27 33.30
N GLY A 890 33.70 4.23 34.12
CA GLY A 890 32.42 3.97 34.76
C GLY A 890 31.84 5.23 35.39
N GLY A 891 30.73 5.69 34.82
CA GLY A 891 29.95 6.81 35.33
C GLY A 891 29.35 6.49 36.70
N THR A 892 30.06 6.85 37.75
CA THR A 892 29.44 7.33 38.99
C THR A 892 29.74 8.83 39.14
N ASP A 893 28.88 9.67 38.56
CA ASP A 893 28.29 10.92 39.09
C ASP A 893 27.20 11.40 38.10
#